data_AF-A0AA36HNU7-F1
#
_entry.id   AF-A0AA36HNU7-F1
#
_cell.length_a   1.000
_cell.length_b   1.000
_cell.length_c   1.000
_cell.angle_alpha   90.00
_cell.angle_beta   90.00
_cell.angle_gamma   90.00
#
_symmetry.space_group_name_H-M   'P 1'
#
loop_
_entity.id
_entity.type
_entity.pdbx_description
1 polymer ?
#
loop_
_entity_poly.entity_id
_entity_poly.type
_entity_poly.pdbx_seq_one_letter_code
_entity_poly.pdbx_strand_id
1 'polypeptide(L)'
;MQAAATEGPSVTARLEELEKRDAEHLQRIDELEQECDKLRGMQAAATEECDKLRGMQAAATEECDKLRGLQAAATEGDAEAIKKELQEARAESEAKLGEVVRRSKEHLLALQGRLEAATAENAQLSERNRELDEAYQQQQEKVQKMRQLVTKANEALAESECREKALSESLSKSQSQRLLLQEQMGSMEKNLSVAPSREEIQQRGGIILAVESDDDVWCLISTGVSADGTSASEVPDASKRARWWPLSLLDVAERPVPLQRRWKGEVSALRAQVQRFKKKSEELQEEFDAYKEKANAALQSSASSREELTSKERQAEQLGEQLQAMALELQRSQAEKARHAEEQRELRRQVREAEARRAEVERAMDRKAREAEERCEAELESSRASFEARMDELERGWRERERSYRQELDLRRTQKEAHDEEVETLRALLDSRAAAESKAEAVATPTAPKTDSAAQTEEAFEASPEPEAKTFEAPEAPVRHESSDSLLPPQAYSLHASVAWQDLVSLRSQVRQLEARLQEEQGRHATALKESELGKRELQEIVEQHKLQQNIGQHQQMEYIRNVFRKFVETMPSSNAESEQLVPVLMTFFQQLGTMLVSCKEGIQEAATWLKLYASGTSLAADEPIRVAQTPRFVKQEAVTPCHEGRKAHDTEGPQAAKQLNKTAEAFAGIYPTCSTKAKFDVTAEAAVEEAETWQPQQWLGVSYSDALQPLVKVSIGGQWLQLVYDSSSAYAVAFVKEFDACVPQDLASCYSYKVAEEQGGFHVCAENNDPQVVCDTNPDHRFPCNTYAPNLSNTTVHNDALVIDGLEYYQQGVEALDNMMLEVSSKIVSWSSVPVRLLLKNLTALRPNVSLDLFRGADGILGGSGYTLSCRNTTLWHLLLQKTNATNFFLDFHPPPAAILRDSSPSRIVFNEVDPAAREHLLWSQPKQTGDMINDAMHELLIYRPKVCGVDLLYNASSNWLTIIDTSGPCLALPPFLFDRLMTHIPVDCPFKMGEKSYGHLCSPQATGTLPSLSFQLEDSQEPEPPSVVLSLKRLVFRNASGDKLLCVARQDTNKETIPADMMYSHIAFGSMVASALYVVVDLQNATIGLASRGDPAAESSEAGCATPPTCIAMQSYFPPLNICEDPPCSHYIFMTLDEETKTCRWRAPIPVAFVLLLITLVVLDLVSHRLYKQAIQRASEFTQ
;
A
#
# COMPACT_ATOMS: atom_id res chain seq x y z
N MET A 1 -38.17 33.54 83.07
CA MET A 1 -36.91 33.65 83.84
C MET A 1 -36.12 34.79 83.22
N GLN A 2 -36.07 35.96 83.88
CA GLN A 2 -34.86 36.56 84.52
C GLN A 2 -33.71 36.79 83.52
N ALA A 3 -33.08 37.96 83.34
CA ALA A 3 -33.13 39.27 83.99
C ALA A 3 -32.25 40.28 83.18
N ALA A 4 -32.48 41.58 83.46
CA ALA A 4 -31.56 42.74 83.44
C ALA A 4 -30.75 43.07 82.15
N ALA A 5 -30.96 44.21 81.45
CA ALA A 5 -30.76 45.63 81.79
C ALA A 5 -29.28 46.08 81.77
N THR A 6 -28.94 47.03 80.87
CA THR A 6 -28.16 48.29 81.09
C THR A 6 -27.79 49.01 79.77
N GLU A 7 -28.03 50.34 79.72
CA GLU A 7 -27.28 51.44 79.03
C GLU A 7 -27.22 51.44 77.48
N GLY A 8 -27.71 52.40 76.68
CA GLY A 8 -27.52 53.87 76.63
C GLY A 8 -26.23 54.23 75.84
N PRO A 9 -26.09 55.31 75.02
CA PRO A 9 -27.00 56.17 74.25
C PRO A 9 -26.56 56.32 72.75
N SER A 10 -27.38 55.99 71.74
CA SER A 10 -27.00 56.25 70.32
C SER A 10 -28.16 56.21 69.31
N VAL A 11 -29.41 56.37 69.76
CA VAL A 11 -30.57 56.23 68.86
C VAL A 11 -30.74 57.47 67.97
N THR A 12 -30.31 58.66 68.41
CA THR A 12 -30.42 59.90 67.63
C THR A 12 -29.44 59.97 66.45
N ALA A 13 -28.20 59.53 66.61
CA ALA A 13 -27.23 59.54 65.50
C ALA A 13 -27.55 58.48 64.42
N ARG A 14 -28.18 57.36 64.80
CA ARG A 14 -28.64 56.34 63.84
C ARG A 14 -29.91 56.75 63.09
N LEU A 15 -30.75 57.62 63.65
CA LEU A 15 -31.92 58.14 62.95
C LEU A 15 -31.53 59.15 61.85
N GLU A 16 -30.59 60.05 62.13
CA GLU A 16 -30.10 61.00 61.12
C GLU A 16 -29.35 60.31 59.96
N GLU A 17 -28.63 59.22 60.24
CA GLU A 17 -27.95 58.44 59.19
C GLU A 17 -28.92 57.58 58.35
N LEU A 18 -30.06 57.17 58.94
CA LEU A 18 -31.16 56.54 58.21
C LEU A 18 -31.92 57.54 57.34
N GLU A 19 -32.24 58.73 57.86
CA GLU A 19 -32.89 59.80 57.08
C GLU A 19 -32.02 60.26 55.90
N LYS A 20 -30.69 60.32 56.10
CA LYS A 20 -29.76 60.65 55.02
C LYS A 20 -29.69 59.54 53.96
N ARG A 21 -29.70 58.27 54.38
CA ARG A 21 -29.72 57.13 53.44
C ARG A 21 -31.02 57.04 52.67
N ASP A 22 -32.15 57.35 53.30
CA ASP A 22 -33.45 57.35 52.65
C ASP A 22 -33.55 58.49 51.63
N ALA A 23 -32.96 59.66 51.91
CA ALA A 23 -32.85 60.77 50.95
C ALA A 23 -31.96 60.41 49.74
N GLU A 24 -30.83 59.74 49.95
CA GLU A 24 -29.97 59.27 48.85
C GLU A 24 -30.63 58.15 48.03
N HIS A 25 -31.45 57.30 48.66
CA HIS A 25 -32.21 56.27 47.97
C HIS A 25 -33.34 56.84 47.11
N LEU A 26 -34.04 57.87 47.62
CA LEU A 26 -35.08 58.59 46.88
C LEU A 26 -34.51 59.30 45.66
N GLN A 27 -33.33 59.94 45.79
CA GLN A 27 -32.66 60.59 44.67
C GLN A 27 -32.27 59.61 43.55
N ARG A 28 -31.88 58.37 43.90
CA ARG A 28 -31.57 57.31 42.94
C ARG A 28 -32.79 56.74 42.24
N ILE A 29 -33.94 56.72 42.91
CA ILE A 29 -35.19 56.28 42.31
C ILE A 29 -35.66 57.30 41.28
N ASP A 30 -35.55 58.60 41.58
CA ASP A 30 -35.86 59.68 40.63
C ASP A 30 -34.97 59.63 39.37
N GLU A 31 -33.67 59.35 39.52
CA GLU A 31 -32.77 59.18 38.38
C GLU A 31 -33.17 57.98 37.50
N LEU A 32 -33.57 56.86 38.10
CA LEU A 32 -33.99 55.65 37.39
C LEU A 32 -35.35 55.80 36.71
N GLU A 33 -36.28 56.55 37.29
CA GLU A 33 -37.57 56.86 36.66
C GLU A 33 -37.39 57.80 35.47
N GLN A 34 -36.49 58.80 35.58
CA GLN A 34 -36.14 59.69 34.48
C GLN A 34 -35.53 58.94 33.29
N GLU A 35 -34.74 57.89 33.58
CA GLU A 35 -34.16 57.02 32.57
C GLU A 35 -35.20 56.09 31.93
N CYS A 36 -36.15 55.56 32.72
CA CYS A 36 -37.26 54.76 32.20
C CYS A 36 -38.21 55.55 31.30
N ASP A 37 -38.48 56.82 31.61
CA ASP A 37 -39.33 57.69 30.79
C ASP A 37 -38.63 58.11 29.49
N LYS A 38 -37.31 58.30 29.53
CA LYS A 38 -36.50 58.50 28.31
C LYS A 38 -36.58 57.27 27.40
N LEU A 39 -36.52 56.06 27.96
CA LEU A 39 -36.66 54.82 27.21
C LEU A 39 -38.08 54.63 26.65
N ARG A 40 -39.13 54.98 27.39
CA ARG A 40 -40.51 54.97 26.88
C ARG A 40 -40.74 55.99 25.76
N GLY A 41 -40.15 57.18 25.86
CA GLY A 41 -40.19 58.19 24.79
C GLY A 41 -39.50 57.71 23.51
N MET A 42 -38.35 57.04 23.63
CA MET A 42 -37.67 56.41 22.49
C MET A 42 -38.49 55.26 21.89
N GLN A 43 -39.16 54.47 22.73
CA GLN A 43 -40.01 53.37 22.28
C GLN A 43 -41.28 53.87 21.56
N ALA A 44 -41.89 54.97 22.04
CA ALA A 44 -43.03 55.62 21.40
C ALA A 44 -42.66 56.24 20.04
N ALA A 45 -41.50 56.90 19.96
CA ALA A 45 -40.96 57.42 18.71
C ALA A 45 -40.68 56.30 17.69
N ALA A 46 -40.13 55.17 18.14
CA ALA A 46 -39.88 54.00 17.29
C ALA A 46 -41.18 53.35 16.79
N THR A 47 -42.25 53.34 17.60
CA THR A 47 -43.57 52.86 17.16
C THR A 47 -44.24 53.80 16.16
N GLU A 48 -44.11 55.11 16.34
CA GLU A 48 -44.63 56.10 15.37
C GLU A 48 -43.89 56.01 14.02
N GLU A 49 -42.59 55.72 14.06
CA GLU A 49 -41.78 55.49 12.86
C GLU A 49 -42.11 54.16 12.16
N CYS A 50 -42.41 53.10 12.92
CA CYS A 50 -42.93 51.83 12.37
C CYS A 50 -44.31 51.98 11.72
N ASP A 51 -45.20 52.80 12.29
CA ASP A 51 -46.52 53.06 11.71
C ASP A 51 -46.45 53.96 10.47
N LYS A 52 -45.52 54.92 10.42
CA LYS A 52 -45.20 55.68 9.19
C LYS A 52 -44.66 54.76 8.09
N LEU A 53 -43.79 53.81 8.43
CA LEU A 53 -43.27 52.83 7.48
C LEU A 53 -44.37 51.89 6.96
N ARG A 54 -45.30 51.43 7.81
CA ARG A 54 -46.49 50.67 7.35
C ARG A 54 -47.41 51.49 6.46
N GLY A 55 -47.61 52.78 6.76
CA GLY A 55 -48.38 53.70 5.93
C GLY A 55 -47.75 53.90 4.55
N MET A 56 -46.41 54.03 4.48
CA MET A 56 -45.68 54.10 3.22
C MET A 56 -45.73 52.78 2.43
N GLN A 57 -45.71 51.64 3.12
CA GLN A 57 -45.82 50.32 2.49
C GLN A 57 -47.22 50.10 1.89
N ALA A 58 -48.28 50.55 2.56
CA ALA A 58 -49.65 50.51 2.06
C ALA A 58 -49.87 51.46 0.86
N ALA A 59 -49.29 52.67 0.90
CA ALA A 59 -49.34 53.62 -0.22
C ALA A 59 -48.58 53.09 -1.45
N ALA A 60 -47.43 52.45 -1.25
CA ALA A 60 -46.66 51.81 -2.33
C ALA A 60 -47.42 50.64 -2.98
N THR A 61 -48.19 49.86 -2.21
CA THR A 61 -49.04 48.80 -2.78
C THR A 61 -50.21 49.36 -3.60
N GLU A 62 -50.81 50.48 -3.18
CA GLU A 62 -51.88 51.14 -3.94
C GLU A 62 -51.36 51.76 -5.26
N GLU A 63 -50.13 52.28 -5.26
CA GLU A 63 -49.47 52.81 -6.45
C GLU A 63 -49.04 51.69 -7.43
N CYS A 64 -48.62 50.53 -6.91
CA CYS A 64 -48.40 49.32 -7.72
C CYS A 64 -49.69 48.79 -8.38
N ASP A 65 -50.84 48.89 -7.71
CA ASP A 65 -52.13 48.47 -8.28
C ASP A 65 -52.68 49.48 -9.31
N LYS A 66 -52.42 50.79 -9.14
CA LYS A 66 -52.71 51.82 -10.16
C LYS A 66 -51.82 51.68 -11.39
N LEU A 67 -50.55 51.31 -11.22
CA LEU A 67 -49.64 51.00 -12.34
C LEU A 67 -50.06 49.72 -13.07
N ARG A 68 -50.58 48.69 -12.38
CA ARG A 68 -51.21 47.53 -13.03
C ARG A 68 -52.47 47.89 -13.82
N GLY A 69 -53.29 48.83 -13.33
CA GLY A 69 -54.48 49.32 -14.02
C GLY A 69 -54.15 50.10 -15.31
N LEU A 70 -53.10 50.92 -15.30
CA LEU A 70 -52.66 51.68 -16.48
C LEU A 70 -51.93 50.80 -17.51
N GLN A 71 -51.26 49.73 -17.07
CA GLN A 71 -50.60 48.77 -17.94
C GLN A 71 -51.59 47.83 -18.65
N ALA A 72 -52.79 47.63 -18.10
CA ALA A 72 -53.88 46.87 -18.75
C ALA A 72 -54.61 47.67 -19.84
N ALA A 73 -54.66 49.00 -19.75
CA ALA A 73 -55.33 49.86 -20.73
C ALA A 73 -54.46 50.17 -21.96
N ALA A 74 -53.13 50.08 -21.84
CA ALA A 74 -52.20 50.28 -22.97
C ALA A 74 -52.07 49.06 -23.90
N THR A 75 -52.61 47.90 -23.53
CA THR A 75 -52.45 46.65 -24.29
C THR A 75 -53.57 46.31 -25.26
N GLU A 76 -54.68 47.06 -25.32
CA GLU A 76 -55.79 46.73 -26.24
C GLU A 76 -55.56 47.17 -27.70
N GLY A 77 -54.60 48.06 -27.97
CA GLY A 77 -54.25 48.46 -29.35
C GLY A 77 -53.23 47.54 -30.04
N ASP A 78 -52.27 46.98 -29.29
CA ASP A 78 -51.14 46.19 -29.83
C ASP A 78 -51.28 44.67 -29.61
N ALA A 79 -52.28 44.21 -28.83
CA ALA A 79 -52.47 42.79 -28.53
C ALA A 79 -52.88 41.94 -29.74
N GLU A 80 -53.48 42.51 -30.78
CA GLU A 80 -53.83 41.75 -32.00
C GLU A 80 -52.62 41.52 -32.91
N ALA A 81 -51.70 42.49 -32.99
CA ALA A 81 -50.45 42.33 -33.72
C ALA A 81 -49.52 41.33 -33.02
N ILE A 82 -49.38 41.43 -31.69
CA ILE A 82 -48.56 40.52 -30.89
C ILE A 82 -49.12 39.10 -30.87
N LYS A 83 -50.46 38.91 -30.85
CA LYS A 83 -51.06 37.57 -30.94
C LYS A 83 -50.74 36.88 -32.27
N LYS A 84 -50.71 37.63 -33.37
CA LYS A 84 -50.37 37.08 -34.69
C LYS A 84 -48.89 36.68 -34.75
N GLU A 85 -48.00 37.54 -34.28
CA GLU A 85 -46.56 37.26 -34.21
C GLU A 85 -46.25 36.09 -33.26
N LEU A 86 -46.96 35.99 -32.13
CA LEU A 86 -46.81 34.89 -31.17
C LEU A 86 -47.32 33.56 -31.73
N GLN A 87 -48.38 33.58 -32.55
CA GLN A 87 -48.87 32.37 -33.23
C GLN A 87 -47.91 31.89 -34.33
N GLU A 88 -47.32 32.82 -35.09
CA GLU A 88 -46.30 32.50 -36.10
C GLU A 88 -45.01 31.97 -35.44
N ALA A 89 -44.54 32.61 -34.36
CA ALA A 89 -43.39 32.15 -33.58
C ALA A 89 -43.63 30.79 -32.92
N ARG A 90 -44.86 30.53 -32.43
CA ARG A 90 -45.23 29.24 -31.85
C ARG A 90 -45.24 28.14 -32.92
N ALA A 91 -45.83 28.38 -34.08
CA ALA A 91 -45.82 27.43 -35.18
C ALA A 91 -44.40 27.13 -35.68
N GLU A 92 -43.52 28.14 -35.73
CA GLU A 92 -42.11 27.96 -36.07
C GLU A 92 -41.35 27.16 -35.01
N SER A 93 -41.61 27.41 -33.72
CA SER A 93 -41.00 26.68 -32.61
C SER A 93 -41.44 25.21 -32.56
N GLU A 94 -42.71 24.92 -32.86
CA GLU A 94 -43.25 23.57 -32.92
C GLU A 94 -42.68 22.80 -34.13
N ALA A 95 -42.48 23.46 -35.28
CA ALA A 95 -41.81 22.88 -36.44
C ALA A 95 -40.33 22.57 -36.15
N LYS A 96 -39.61 23.49 -35.50
CA LYS A 96 -38.21 23.28 -35.09
C LYS A 96 -38.10 22.15 -34.05
N LEU A 97 -39.01 22.10 -33.08
CA LEU A 97 -39.05 21.03 -32.08
C LEU A 97 -39.36 19.68 -32.73
N GLY A 98 -40.29 19.62 -33.68
CA GLY A 98 -40.58 18.41 -34.47
C GLY A 98 -39.36 17.92 -35.24
N GLU A 99 -38.56 18.83 -35.81
CA GLU A 99 -37.32 18.46 -36.49
C GLU A 99 -36.21 18.00 -35.53
N VAL A 100 -36.06 18.65 -34.37
CA VAL A 100 -35.12 18.20 -33.33
C VAL A 100 -35.49 16.82 -32.80
N VAL A 101 -36.78 16.56 -32.55
CA VAL A 101 -37.26 15.25 -32.11
C VAL A 101 -37.05 14.19 -33.19
N ARG A 102 -37.27 14.53 -34.47
CA ARG A 102 -36.98 13.63 -35.60
C ARG A 102 -35.49 13.29 -35.68
N ARG A 103 -34.60 14.30 -35.61
CA ARG A 103 -33.14 14.08 -35.61
C ARG A 103 -32.66 13.29 -34.40
N SER A 104 -33.24 13.55 -33.23
CA SER A 104 -32.92 12.81 -32.00
C SER A 104 -33.36 11.35 -32.10
N LYS A 105 -34.53 11.08 -32.69
CA LYS A 105 -35.01 9.72 -32.97
C LYS A 105 -34.13 9.00 -33.99
N GLU A 106 -33.70 9.68 -35.06
CA GLU A 106 -32.75 9.14 -36.04
C GLU A 106 -31.39 8.83 -35.41
N HIS A 107 -30.91 9.69 -34.50
CA HIS A 107 -29.67 9.47 -33.77
C HIS A 107 -29.78 8.29 -32.78
N LEU A 108 -30.92 8.14 -32.10
CA LEU A 108 -31.18 6.99 -31.24
C LEU A 108 -31.26 5.67 -32.02
N LEU A 109 -31.90 5.65 -33.18
CA LEU A 109 -31.91 4.47 -34.06
C LEU A 109 -30.52 4.14 -34.60
N ALA A 110 -29.71 5.15 -34.93
CA ALA A 110 -28.32 4.95 -35.33
C ALA A 110 -27.45 4.41 -34.18
N LEU A 111 -27.65 4.90 -32.94
CA LEU A 111 -26.98 4.39 -31.75
C LEU A 111 -27.40 2.95 -31.45
N GLN A 112 -28.69 2.64 -31.58
CA GLN A 112 -29.20 1.28 -31.41
C GLN A 112 -28.58 0.31 -32.43
N GLY A 113 -28.49 0.69 -33.71
CA GLY A 113 -27.82 -0.12 -34.72
C GLY A 113 -26.32 -0.32 -34.46
N ARG A 114 -25.64 0.69 -33.89
CA ARG A 114 -24.22 0.56 -33.48
C ARG A 114 -24.06 -0.34 -32.25
N LEU A 115 -25.01 -0.29 -31.32
CA LEU A 115 -25.01 -1.17 -30.16
C LEU A 115 -25.24 -2.62 -30.57
N GLU A 116 -26.22 -2.88 -31.44
CA GLU A 116 -26.50 -4.22 -31.98
C GLU A 116 -25.28 -4.77 -32.76
N ALA A 117 -24.63 -3.95 -33.58
CA ALA A 117 -23.39 -4.33 -34.28
C ALA A 117 -22.25 -4.66 -33.30
N ALA A 118 -22.05 -3.86 -32.26
CA ALA A 118 -21.04 -4.11 -31.24
C ALA A 118 -21.33 -5.37 -30.43
N THR A 119 -22.61 -5.66 -30.12
CA THR A 119 -22.98 -6.91 -29.44
C THR A 119 -22.75 -8.14 -30.30
N ALA A 120 -22.98 -8.05 -31.61
CA ALA A 120 -22.68 -9.14 -32.55
C ALA A 120 -21.16 -9.38 -32.68
N GLU A 121 -20.36 -8.31 -32.72
CA GLU A 121 -18.89 -8.40 -32.75
C GLU A 121 -18.33 -9.03 -31.46
N ASN A 122 -18.88 -8.66 -30.29
CA ASN A 122 -18.50 -9.28 -29.02
C ASN A 122 -18.87 -10.76 -28.94
N ALA A 123 -20.03 -11.16 -29.48
CA ALA A 123 -20.41 -12.57 -29.55
C ALA A 123 -19.41 -13.37 -30.42
N GLN A 124 -19.00 -12.81 -31.56
CA GLN A 124 -18.02 -13.42 -32.45
C GLN A 124 -16.62 -13.51 -31.81
N LEU A 125 -16.19 -12.47 -31.07
CA LEU A 125 -14.94 -12.49 -30.31
C LEU A 125 -14.96 -13.53 -29.18
N SER A 126 -16.09 -13.69 -28.50
CA SER A 126 -16.25 -14.71 -27.45
C SER A 126 -16.14 -16.13 -28.02
N GLU A 127 -16.73 -16.39 -29.18
CA GLU A 127 -16.62 -17.70 -29.83
C GLU A 127 -15.17 -17.99 -30.28
N ARG A 128 -14.48 -16.98 -30.82
CA ARG A 128 -13.07 -17.09 -31.21
C ARG A 128 -12.14 -17.32 -30.02
N ASN A 129 -12.42 -16.71 -28.86
CA ASN A 129 -11.66 -16.97 -27.63
C ASN A 129 -11.85 -18.41 -27.15
N ARG A 130 -13.09 -18.94 -27.23
CA ARG A 130 -13.38 -20.33 -26.87
C ARG A 130 -12.60 -21.33 -27.75
N GLU A 131 -12.51 -21.08 -29.05
CA GLU A 131 -11.69 -21.91 -29.97
C GLU A 131 -10.19 -21.83 -29.63
N LEU A 132 -9.71 -20.66 -29.20
CA LEU A 132 -8.31 -20.46 -28.82
C LEU A 132 -7.96 -21.20 -27.52
N ASP A 133 -8.89 -21.23 -26.56
CA ASP A 133 -8.74 -21.96 -25.30
C ASP A 133 -8.76 -23.49 -25.52
N GLU A 134 -9.66 -24.00 -26.37
CA GLU A 134 -9.70 -25.41 -26.76
C GLU A 134 -8.39 -25.83 -27.46
N ALA A 135 -7.86 -24.99 -28.36
CA ALA A 135 -6.57 -25.23 -29.01
C ALA A 135 -5.39 -25.19 -28.02
N TYR A 136 -5.45 -24.31 -27.03
CA TYR A 136 -4.43 -24.19 -25.99
C TYR A 136 -4.42 -25.40 -25.04
N GLN A 137 -5.59 -25.90 -24.63
CA GLN A 137 -5.70 -27.13 -23.83
C GLN A 137 -5.12 -28.35 -24.57
N GLN A 138 -5.45 -28.50 -25.85
CA GLN A 138 -4.86 -29.58 -26.68
C GLN A 138 -3.33 -29.46 -26.77
N GLN A 139 -2.79 -28.24 -26.80
CA GLN A 139 -1.35 -28.03 -26.77
C GLN A 139 -0.74 -28.38 -25.41
N GLN A 140 -1.38 -28.05 -24.29
CA GLN A 140 -0.90 -28.42 -22.96
C GLN A 140 -0.87 -29.95 -22.77
N GLU A 141 -1.89 -30.67 -23.22
CA GLU A 141 -1.89 -32.14 -23.18
C GLU A 141 -0.74 -32.73 -24.00
N LYS A 142 -0.45 -32.18 -25.19
CA LYS A 142 0.70 -32.59 -26.00
C LYS A 142 2.02 -32.33 -25.27
N VAL A 143 2.18 -31.17 -24.62
CA VAL A 143 3.39 -30.84 -23.84
C VAL A 143 3.56 -31.75 -22.63
N GLN A 144 2.47 -32.10 -21.93
CA GLN A 144 2.52 -33.05 -20.81
C GLN A 144 2.93 -34.45 -21.27
N LYS A 145 2.37 -34.96 -22.38
CA LYS A 145 2.80 -36.23 -22.98
C LYS A 145 4.27 -36.20 -23.39
N MET A 146 4.75 -35.08 -23.95
CA MET A 146 6.16 -34.90 -24.30
C MET A 146 7.06 -34.91 -23.06
N ARG A 147 6.68 -34.23 -21.97
CA ARG A 147 7.42 -34.28 -20.70
C ARG A 147 7.52 -35.71 -20.15
N GLN A 148 6.44 -36.49 -20.23
CA GLN A 148 6.46 -37.90 -19.82
C GLN A 148 7.42 -38.72 -20.67
N LEU A 149 7.43 -38.53 -21.99
CA LEU A 149 8.36 -39.22 -22.90
C LEU A 149 9.82 -38.82 -22.66
N VAL A 150 10.10 -37.54 -22.42
CA VAL A 150 11.46 -37.06 -22.09
C VAL A 150 11.93 -37.59 -20.74
N THR A 151 11.06 -37.61 -19.73
CA THR A 151 11.39 -38.18 -18.42
C THR A 151 11.75 -39.66 -18.54
N LYS A 152 10.96 -40.43 -19.29
CA LYS A 152 11.22 -41.83 -19.58
C LYS A 152 12.50 -42.06 -20.39
N ALA A 153 12.81 -41.17 -21.34
CA ALA A 153 14.06 -41.23 -22.10
C ALA A 153 15.28 -40.92 -21.21
N ASN A 154 15.18 -39.94 -20.31
CA ASN A 154 16.24 -39.59 -19.37
C ASN A 154 16.50 -40.70 -18.34
N GLU A 155 15.46 -41.36 -17.86
CA GLU A 155 15.60 -42.55 -16.99
C GLU A 155 16.33 -43.69 -17.72
N ALA A 156 15.98 -43.95 -18.99
CA ALA A 156 16.68 -44.95 -19.80
C ALA A 156 18.14 -44.57 -20.08
N LEU A 157 18.43 -43.28 -20.28
CA LEU A 157 19.80 -42.77 -20.46
C LEU A 157 20.62 -42.92 -19.18
N ALA A 158 20.05 -42.58 -18.03
CA ALA A 158 20.69 -42.73 -16.72
C ALA A 158 21.00 -44.21 -16.42
N GLU A 159 20.11 -45.13 -16.80
CA GLU A 159 20.36 -46.57 -16.68
C GLU A 159 21.50 -47.03 -17.60
N SER A 160 21.57 -46.50 -18.83
CA SER A 160 22.65 -46.77 -19.78
C SER A 160 24.00 -46.25 -19.27
N GLU A 161 24.06 -45.02 -18.76
CA GLU A 161 25.27 -44.44 -18.16
C GLU A 161 25.73 -45.21 -16.92
N CYS A 162 24.79 -45.72 -16.13
CA CYS A 162 25.11 -46.57 -14.97
C CYS A 162 25.74 -47.90 -15.43
N ARG A 163 25.20 -48.52 -16.48
CA ARG A 163 25.79 -49.72 -17.10
C ARG A 163 27.16 -49.45 -17.72
N GLU A 164 27.34 -48.30 -18.37
CA GLU A 164 28.61 -47.90 -18.96
C GLU A 164 29.67 -47.62 -17.89
N LYS A 165 29.31 -46.97 -16.79
CA LYS A 165 30.20 -46.82 -15.62
C LYS A 165 30.59 -48.16 -15.02
N ALA A 166 29.66 -49.10 -14.88
CA ALA A 166 29.96 -50.44 -14.39
C ALA A 166 30.91 -51.22 -15.34
N LEU A 167 30.70 -51.10 -16.65
CA LEU A 167 31.59 -51.67 -17.67
C LEU A 167 32.97 -51.00 -17.68
N SER A 168 33.02 -49.68 -17.58
CA SER A 168 34.27 -48.90 -17.49
C SER A 168 35.04 -49.23 -16.23
N GLU A 169 34.37 -49.36 -15.09
CA GLU A 169 35.02 -49.74 -13.84
C GLU A 169 35.56 -51.19 -13.90
N SER A 170 34.81 -52.11 -14.51
CA SER A 170 35.26 -53.48 -14.80
C SER A 170 36.46 -53.50 -15.76
N LEU A 171 36.43 -52.69 -16.81
CA LEU A 171 37.53 -52.53 -17.77
C LEU A 171 38.76 -51.92 -17.10
N SER A 172 38.58 -50.93 -16.21
CA SER A 172 39.66 -50.31 -15.45
C SER A 172 40.29 -51.30 -14.47
N LYS A 173 39.50 -52.15 -13.82
CA LYS A 173 39.98 -53.22 -12.93
C LYS A 173 40.76 -54.27 -13.73
N SER A 174 40.27 -54.64 -14.90
CA SER A 174 40.96 -55.55 -15.83
C SER A 174 42.27 -54.94 -16.37
N GLN A 175 42.27 -53.66 -16.77
CA GLN A 175 43.47 -52.93 -17.20
C GLN A 175 44.46 -52.76 -16.06
N SER A 176 44.00 -52.50 -14.84
CA SER A 176 44.85 -52.42 -13.64
C SER A 176 45.48 -53.77 -13.34
N GLN A 177 44.73 -54.87 -13.43
CA GLN A 177 45.29 -56.22 -13.32
C GLN A 177 46.31 -56.52 -14.43
N ARG A 178 46.05 -56.06 -15.66
CA ARG A 178 46.99 -56.16 -16.79
C ARG A 178 48.27 -55.36 -16.55
N LEU A 179 48.17 -54.14 -16.03
CA LEU A 179 49.32 -53.31 -15.68
C LEU A 179 50.11 -53.91 -14.52
N LEU A 180 49.44 -54.48 -13.52
CA LEU A 180 50.10 -55.16 -12.39
C LEU A 180 50.83 -56.43 -12.85
N LEU A 181 50.24 -57.18 -13.79
CA LEU A 181 50.91 -58.29 -14.49
C LEU A 181 52.06 -57.80 -15.37
N GLN A 182 51.90 -56.68 -16.08
CA GLN A 182 52.93 -56.10 -16.94
C GLN A 182 54.09 -55.49 -16.14
N GLU A 183 53.83 -54.99 -14.93
CA GLU A 183 54.84 -54.49 -13.99
C GLU A 183 55.57 -55.66 -13.31
N GLN A 184 54.87 -56.76 -13.00
CA GLN A 184 55.52 -58.02 -12.62
C GLN A 184 56.36 -58.62 -13.75
N MET A 185 55.92 -58.53 -15.01
CA MET A 185 56.71 -59.00 -16.16
C MET A 185 57.88 -58.06 -16.48
N GLY A 186 57.70 -56.74 -16.37
CA GLY A 186 58.76 -55.74 -16.54
C GLY A 186 59.81 -55.78 -15.45
N SER A 187 59.44 -56.19 -14.23
CA SER A 187 60.38 -56.50 -13.14
C SER A 187 61.15 -57.81 -13.37
N MET A 188 60.64 -58.74 -14.19
CA MET A 188 61.38 -59.94 -14.59
C MET A 188 62.31 -59.67 -15.79
N GLU A 189 61.92 -58.79 -16.73
CA GLU A 189 62.72 -58.48 -17.93
C GLU A 189 63.94 -57.59 -17.66
N LYS A 190 63.95 -56.74 -16.62
CA LYS A 190 65.12 -55.88 -16.29
C LYS A 190 66.32 -56.60 -15.67
N ASN A 191 66.26 -57.92 -15.47
CA ASN A 191 67.39 -58.77 -15.07
C ASN A 191 67.85 -59.74 -16.18
N LEU A 192 67.42 -59.53 -17.43
CA LEU A 192 67.59 -60.45 -18.56
C LEU A 192 68.11 -59.74 -19.82
N SER A 193 69.37 -59.30 -19.82
CA SER A 193 69.97 -58.75 -21.06
C SER A 193 71.45 -59.04 -21.27
N VAL A 194 72.04 -59.98 -20.54
CA VAL A 194 73.43 -60.40 -20.80
C VAL A 194 73.48 -61.92 -20.88
N ALA A 195 73.74 -62.44 -22.09
CA ALA A 195 74.00 -63.85 -22.31
C ALA A 195 75.32 -64.24 -21.62
N PRO A 196 75.40 -65.42 -20.96
CA PRO A 196 76.61 -65.85 -20.29
C PRO A 196 77.76 -66.03 -21.31
N SER A 197 78.97 -65.58 -20.97
CA SER A 197 80.13 -65.73 -21.86
C SER A 197 80.54 -67.19 -21.98
N ARG A 198 81.30 -67.52 -23.02
CA ARG A 198 81.81 -68.87 -23.27
C ARG A 198 82.56 -69.47 -22.06
N GLU A 199 83.30 -68.66 -21.31
CA GLU A 199 83.98 -69.13 -20.10
C GLU A 199 82.99 -69.47 -18.96
N GLU A 200 81.91 -68.70 -18.81
CA GLU A 200 80.89 -68.97 -17.79
C GLU A 200 80.13 -70.26 -18.06
N ILE A 201 79.84 -70.57 -19.33
CA ILE A 201 79.15 -71.81 -19.72
C ILE A 201 80.02 -73.03 -19.39
N GLN A 202 81.34 -72.94 -19.62
CA GLN A 202 82.28 -74.01 -19.25
C GLN A 202 82.42 -74.18 -17.73
N GLN A 203 82.53 -73.08 -16.98
CA GLN A 203 82.62 -73.14 -15.52
C GLN A 203 81.35 -73.71 -14.86
N ARG A 204 80.19 -73.56 -15.51
CA ARG A 204 78.89 -74.01 -15.01
C ARG A 204 78.49 -75.42 -15.45
N GLY A 205 79.41 -76.18 -16.04
CA GLY A 205 79.20 -77.59 -16.40
C GLY A 205 78.60 -77.83 -17.79
N GLY A 206 78.59 -76.81 -18.66
CA GLY A 206 78.12 -76.92 -20.04
C GLY A 206 76.59 -76.88 -20.22
N ILE A 207 76.14 -77.11 -21.45
CA ILE A 207 74.72 -77.20 -21.81
C ILE A 207 74.20 -78.56 -21.36
N ILE A 208 73.20 -78.59 -20.48
CA ILE A 208 72.63 -79.81 -19.91
C ILE A 208 71.68 -80.49 -20.90
N LEU A 209 70.86 -79.71 -21.58
CA LEU A 209 69.85 -80.21 -22.53
C LEU A 209 69.71 -79.23 -23.69
N ALA A 210 69.60 -79.75 -24.91
CA ALA A 210 69.27 -78.98 -26.10
C ALA A 210 67.98 -79.54 -26.71
N VAL A 211 66.98 -78.67 -26.93
CA VAL A 211 65.68 -79.02 -27.51
C VAL A 211 65.47 -78.18 -28.76
N GLU A 212 65.20 -78.86 -29.88
CA GLU A 212 64.93 -78.23 -31.16
C GLU A 212 63.45 -77.82 -31.20
N SER A 213 63.19 -76.54 -31.45
CA SER A 213 61.87 -76.00 -31.81
C SER A 213 61.92 -75.52 -33.26
N ASP A 214 60.76 -75.28 -33.87
CA ASP A 214 60.65 -75.01 -35.31
C ASP A 214 61.50 -73.81 -35.80
N ASP A 215 61.88 -72.88 -34.91
CA ASP A 215 62.63 -71.66 -35.27
C ASP A 215 64.04 -71.51 -34.60
N ASP A 216 64.35 -72.24 -33.53
CA ASP A 216 65.70 -72.25 -32.88
C ASP A 216 65.90 -73.44 -31.93
N VAL A 217 67.16 -73.73 -31.56
CA VAL A 217 67.54 -74.73 -30.56
C VAL A 217 67.68 -74.08 -29.19
N TRP A 218 66.87 -74.48 -28.23
CA TRP A 218 66.93 -73.97 -26.87
C TRP A 218 67.87 -74.82 -26.03
N CYS A 219 68.81 -74.17 -25.33
CA CYS A 219 69.83 -74.81 -24.51
C CYS A 219 69.59 -74.50 -23.02
N LEU A 220 69.48 -75.53 -22.19
CA LEU A 220 69.35 -75.40 -20.74
C LEU A 220 70.74 -75.39 -20.08
N ILE A 221 71.10 -74.29 -19.42
CA ILE A 221 72.38 -74.13 -18.72
C ILE A 221 72.15 -74.13 -17.21
N SER A 222 72.97 -74.90 -16.48
CA SER A 222 72.90 -74.96 -15.01
C SER A 222 73.41 -73.67 -14.40
N THR A 223 72.84 -73.22 -13.29
CA THR A 223 73.48 -72.19 -12.47
C THR A 223 74.14 -72.87 -11.27
N GLY A 224 75.45 -73.09 -11.36
CA GLY A 224 76.22 -73.73 -10.30
C GLY A 224 76.25 -72.91 -9.02
N VAL A 225 76.14 -73.59 -7.87
CA VAL A 225 76.30 -73.00 -6.54
C VAL A 225 77.79 -73.00 -6.20
N SER A 226 78.34 -71.82 -5.92
CA SER A 226 79.71 -71.64 -5.42
C SER A 226 79.80 -72.26 -4.02
N ALA A 227 80.77 -73.14 -3.81
CA ALA A 227 81.09 -73.70 -2.50
C ALA A 227 81.85 -72.65 -1.68
N ASP A 228 81.16 -71.96 -0.78
CA ASP A 228 81.77 -71.44 0.44
C ASP A 228 80.71 -71.34 1.54
N GLY A 229 81.03 -71.93 2.69
CA GLY A 229 80.11 -72.08 3.81
C GLY A 229 79.97 -70.83 4.67
N THR A 230 78.86 -70.72 5.38
CA THR A 230 78.76 -70.79 6.86
C THR A 230 77.47 -70.09 7.32
N SER A 231 76.81 -70.71 8.30
CA SER A 231 75.70 -70.25 9.13
C SER A 231 74.26 -70.42 8.59
N ALA A 232 73.47 -71.04 9.45
CA ALA A 232 72.15 -71.57 9.23
C ALA A 232 71.06 -70.58 9.67
N SER A 233 69.99 -70.46 8.90
CA SER A 233 68.61 -70.67 9.35
C SER A 233 67.66 -70.28 8.21
N GLU A 234 66.59 -71.09 8.06
CA GLU A 234 65.43 -70.93 7.18
C GLU A 234 65.54 -71.47 5.74
N VAL A 235 64.50 -72.24 5.42
CA VAL A 235 64.33 -73.17 4.29
C VAL A 235 64.29 -72.44 2.95
N PRO A 236 65.15 -72.78 1.97
CA PRO A 236 64.93 -72.39 0.58
C PRO A 236 64.54 -73.58 -0.29
N ASP A 237 63.39 -73.40 -0.92
CA ASP A 237 62.76 -74.16 -1.99
C ASP A 237 63.74 -74.48 -3.15
N ALA A 238 64.05 -75.76 -3.34
CA ALA A 238 65.08 -76.29 -4.23
C ALA A 238 64.63 -76.39 -5.72
N SER A 239 63.80 -75.48 -6.22
CA SER A 239 63.28 -75.49 -7.60
C SER A 239 63.87 -74.42 -8.54
N LYS A 240 64.98 -73.79 -8.16
CA LYS A 240 65.56 -72.62 -8.84
C LYS A 240 67.08 -72.87 -8.93
N ARG A 241 67.76 -73.03 -10.06
CA ARG A 241 67.68 -72.31 -11.34
C ARG A 241 68.46 -73.11 -12.40
N ALA A 242 67.77 -73.69 -13.38
CA ALA A 242 68.33 -73.98 -14.69
C ALA A 242 67.64 -73.02 -15.66
N ARG A 243 68.37 -72.33 -16.54
CA ARG A 243 67.81 -71.31 -17.44
C ARG A 243 68.00 -71.73 -18.89
N TRP A 244 66.93 -71.56 -19.67
CA TRP A 244 66.93 -71.79 -21.10
C TRP A 244 67.44 -70.53 -21.83
N TRP A 245 68.32 -70.74 -22.79
CA TRP A 245 68.82 -69.71 -23.68
C TRP A 245 68.73 -70.23 -25.12
N PRO A 246 68.27 -69.42 -26.09
CA PRO A 246 68.31 -69.82 -27.50
C PRO A 246 69.77 -69.91 -27.97
N LEU A 247 70.09 -70.93 -28.77
CA LEU A 247 71.44 -71.21 -29.23
C LEU A 247 72.01 -70.04 -30.06
N SER A 248 71.15 -69.29 -30.74
CA SER A 248 71.54 -68.06 -31.47
C SER A 248 72.14 -66.96 -30.59
N LEU A 249 71.86 -66.95 -29.28
CA LEU A 249 72.38 -65.97 -28.31
C LEU A 249 73.58 -66.48 -27.50
N LEU A 250 74.03 -67.73 -27.71
CA LEU A 250 75.16 -68.32 -26.99
C LEU A 250 76.37 -68.45 -27.92
N ASP A 251 77.52 -67.90 -27.52
CA ASP A 251 78.77 -68.02 -28.29
C ASP A 251 79.45 -69.38 -28.03
N VAL A 252 78.97 -70.42 -28.71
CA VAL A 252 79.45 -71.81 -28.58
C VAL A 252 79.99 -72.32 -29.92
N ALA A 253 81.24 -72.78 -29.92
CA ALA A 253 81.96 -73.17 -31.15
C ALA A 253 81.47 -74.48 -31.79
N GLU A 254 80.72 -75.33 -31.06
CA GLU A 254 80.20 -76.61 -31.56
C GLU A 254 78.69 -76.72 -31.25
N ARG A 255 77.88 -76.99 -32.28
CA ARG A 255 76.42 -77.14 -32.13
C ARG A 255 76.08 -78.46 -31.41
N PRO A 256 75.34 -78.45 -30.29
CA PRO A 256 74.94 -79.68 -29.61
C PRO A 256 73.92 -80.48 -30.45
N VAL A 257 74.08 -81.81 -30.48
CA VAL A 257 73.20 -82.73 -31.23
C VAL A 257 71.89 -82.95 -30.48
N PRO A 258 70.70 -82.65 -31.06
CA PRO A 258 69.42 -82.83 -30.40
C PRO A 258 69.16 -84.28 -29.99
N LEU A 259 68.67 -84.47 -28.78
CA LEU A 259 68.39 -85.77 -28.14
C LEU A 259 67.10 -86.41 -28.70
N GLN A 260 67.05 -86.67 -30.01
CA GLN A 260 65.90 -87.32 -30.66
C GLN A 260 66.23 -88.64 -31.38
N ARG A 261 67.40 -89.25 -31.11
CA ARG A 261 67.76 -90.59 -31.63
C ARG A 261 68.43 -91.49 -30.62
N ARG A 262 67.75 -91.81 -29.53
CA ARG A 262 68.03 -93.02 -28.75
C ARG A 262 66.83 -93.24 -27.84
N TRP A 263 66.15 -94.37 -28.04
CA TRP A 263 65.37 -95.18 -27.06
C TRP A 263 64.33 -96.02 -27.82
N LYS A 264 64.80 -97.12 -28.43
CA LYS A 264 63.98 -98.26 -28.87
C LYS A 264 64.27 -99.36 -27.86
N GLY A 265 63.46 -99.49 -26.82
CA GLY A 265 63.74 -100.46 -25.75
C GLY A 265 62.69 -100.65 -24.66
N GLU A 266 61.73 -99.73 -24.48
CA GLU A 266 60.74 -99.85 -23.39
C GLU A 266 59.31 -99.56 -23.89
N VAL A 267 58.71 -100.54 -24.58
CA VAL A 267 57.36 -100.41 -25.17
C VAL A 267 56.26 -101.06 -24.32
N SER A 268 56.57 -101.65 -23.15
CA SER A 268 55.55 -102.19 -22.23
C SER A 268 55.11 -101.19 -21.16
N ALA A 269 55.99 -100.33 -20.64
CA ALA A 269 55.62 -99.25 -19.71
C ALA A 269 54.94 -98.06 -20.42
N LEU A 270 55.35 -97.78 -21.66
CA LEU A 270 54.73 -96.72 -22.48
C LEU A 270 53.27 -97.04 -22.83
N ARG A 271 52.84 -98.32 -22.86
CA ARG A 271 51.45 -98.67 -23.16
C ARG A 271 50.48 -98.33 -22.02
N ALA A 272 50.96 -98.30 -20.77
CA ALA A 272 50.21 -97.82 -19.61
C ALA A 272 50.21 -96.28 -19.52
N GLN A 273 51.31 -95.63 -19.92
CA GLN A 273 51.39 -94.17 -19.96
C GLN A 273 50.64 -93.57 -21.16
N VAL A 274 50.60 -94.27 -22.30
CA VAL A 274 49.77 -93.94 -23.47
C VAL A 274 48.29 -94.15 -23.18
N GLN A 275 47.89 -95.13 -22.35
CA GLN A 275 46.50 -95.20 -21.90
C GLN A 275 46.12 -94.03 -20.97
N ARG A 276 47.05 -93.55 -20.13
CA ARG A 276 46.83 -92.33 -19.33
C ARG A 276 46.88 -91.05 -20.15
N PHE A 277 47.74 -90.99 -21.17
CA PHE A 277 47.78 -89.88 -22.13
C PHE A 277 46.60 -89.92 -23.09
N LYS A 278 46.08 -91.09 -23.42
CA LYS A 278 44.87 -91.24 -24.24
C LYS A 278 43.63 -90.88 -23.43
N LYS A 279 43.57 -91.27 -22.15
CA LYS A 279 42.53 -90.77 -21.24
C LYS A 279 42.65 -89.27 -20.99
N LYS A 280 43.86 -88.73 -20.79
CA LYS A 280 44.07 -87.27 -20.69
C LYS A 280 43.82 -86.54 -22.01
N SER A 281 44.07 -87.17 -23.14
CA SER A 281 43.82 -86.65 -24.48
C SER A 281 42.32 -86.69 -24.78
N GLU A 282 41.60 -87.71 -24.34
CA GLU A 282 40.13 -87.79 -24.38
C GLU A 282 39.50 -86.80 -23.40
N GLU A 283 40.03 -86.60 -22.18
CA GLU A 283 39.62 -85.55 -21.24
C GLU A 283 39.96 -84.15 -21.77
N LEU A 284 41.13 -83.93 -22.40
CA LEU A 284 41.46 -82.66 -23.06
C LEU A 284 40.62 -82.45 -24.32
N GLN A 285 40.26 -83.51 -25.03
CA GLN A 285 39.41 -83.45 -26.21
C GLN A 285 37.97 -83.17 -25.80
N GLU A 286 37.48 -83.74 -24.68
CA GLU A 286 36.20 -83.38 -24.06
C GLU A 286 36.23 -81.95 -23.50
N GLU A 287 37.32 -81.51 -22.87
CA GLU A 287 37.48 -80.12 -22.45
C GLU A 287 37.55 -79.18 -23.65
N PHE A 288 38.24 -79.58 -24.73
CA PHE A 288 38.34 -78.79 -25.95
C PHE A 288 37.01 -78.78 -26.71
N ASP A 289 36.28 -79.88 -26.76
CA ASP A 289 34.97 -79.97 -27.38
C ASP A 289 33.91 -79.26 -26.53
N ALA A 290 33.99 -79.32 -25.20
CA ALA A 290 33.20 -78.48 -24.30
C ALA A 290 33.57 -77.00 -24.39
N TYR A 291 34.84 -76.67 -24.64
CA TYR A 291 35.29 -75.31 -24.90
C TYR A 291 34.82 -74.84 -26.28
N LYS A 292 34.80 -75.73 -27.27
CA LYS A 292 34.30 -75.47 -28.62
C LYS A 292 32.78 -75.34 -28.63
N GLU A 293 32.07 -76.10 -27.79
CA GLU A 293 30.64 -76.01 -27.58
C GLU A 293 30.29 -74.76 -26.78
N LYS A 294 31.07 -74.39 -25.76
CA LYS A 294 30.95 -73.08 -25.07
C LYS A 294 31.32 -71.90 -25.97
N ALA A 295 32.31 -72.04 -26.83
CA ALA A 295 32.69 -71.02 -27.81
C ALA A 295 31.64 -70.91 -28.91
N ASN A 296 31.07 -72.02 -29.37
CA ASN A 296 29.96 -72.01 -30.32
C ASN A 296 28.67 -71.51 -29.67
N ALA A 297 28.40 -71.82 -28.40
CA ALA A 297 27.29 -71.27 -27.63
C ALA A 297 27.50 -69.79 -27.34
N ALA A 298 28.74 -69.33 -27.11
CA ALA A 298 29.08 -67.91 -26.99
C ALA A 298 29.03 -67.20 -28.34
N LEU A 299 29.35 -67.88 -29.45
CA LEU A 299 29.21 -67.35 -30.80
C LEU A 299 27.73 -67.29 -31.21
N GLN A 300 26.92 -68.30 -30.85
CA GLN A 300 25.47 -68.30 -31.05
C GLN A 300 24.79 -67.29 -30.11
N SER A 301 25.24 -67.14 -28.88
CA SER A 301 24.76 -66.08 -27.99
C SER A 301 25.18 -64.72 -28.55
N SER A 302 26.41 -64.58 -29.08
CA SER A 302 26.84 -63.34 -29.74
C SER A 302 26.05 -63.08 -31.02
N ALA A 303 25.63 -64.11 -31.75
CA ALA A 303 24.78 -63.97 -32.92
C ALA A 303 23.36 -63.55 -32.52
N SER A 304 22.79 -64.15 -31.46
CA SER A 304 21.49 -63.73 -30.91
C SER A 304 21.54 -62.32 -30.30
N SER A 305 22.64 -61.95 -29.64
CA SER A 305 22.89 -60.60 -29.14
C SER A 305 23.14 -59.62 -30.26
N ARG A 306 23.69 -60.06 -31.41
CA ARG A 306 23.86 -59.24 -32.61
C ARG A 306 22.54 -59.06 -33.36
N GLU A 307 21.65 -60.07 -33.36
CA GLU A 307 20.27 -59.92 -33.82
C GLU A 307 19.47 -59.00 -32.90
N GLU A 308 19.66 -59.09 -31.58
CA GLU A 308 19.06 -58.16 -30.62
C GLU A 308 19.63 -56.74 -30.78
N LEU A 309 20.93 -56.59 -31.03
CA LEU A 309 21.57 -55.31 -31.30
C LEU A 309 21.08 -54.70 -32.61
N THR A 310 20.96 -55.49 -33.68
CA THR A 310 20.41 -55.00 -34.97
C THR A 310 18.91 -54.73 -34.89
N SER A 311 18.17 -55.45 -34.05
CA SER A 311 16.77 -55.11 -33.72
C SER A 311 16.68 -53.82 -32.93
N LYS A 312 17.58 -53.58 -31.96
CA LYS A 312 17.66 -52.33 -31.20
C LYS A 312 18.16 -51.17 -32.05
N GLU A 313 19.04 -51.42 -33.01
CA GLU A 313 19.52 -50.44 -33.99
C GLU A 313 18.38 -50.02 -34.91
N ARG A 314 17.58 -50.96 -35.43
CA ARG A 314 16.35 -50.63 -36.16
C ARG A 314 15.32 -49.90 -35.30
N GLN A 315 15.22 -50.23 -34.01
CA GLN A 315 14.36 -49.48 -33.08
C GLN A 315 14.90 -48.07 -32.83
N ALA A 316 16.21 -47.89 -32.76
CA ALA A 316 16.87 -46.60 -32.62
C ALA A 316 16.73 -45.77 -33.90
N GLU A 317 16.80 -46.38 -35.07
CA GLU A 317 16.50 -45.74 -36.36
C GLU A 317 15.02 -45.33 -36.44
N GLN A 318 14.09 -46.19 -36.03
CA GLN A 318 12.66 -45.84 -35.95
C GLN A 318 12.39 -44.71 -34.94
N LEU A 319 13.06 -44.72 -33.77
CA LEU A 319 13.00 -43.63 -32.81
C LEU A 319 13.66 -42.35 -33.36
N GLY A 320 14.71 -42.48 -34.16
CA GLY A 320 15.37 -41.38 -34.85
C GLY A 320 14.47 -40.73 -35.91
N GLU A 321 13.76 -41.53 -36.70
CA GLU A 321 12.75 -41.05 -37.64
C GLU A 321 11.56 -40.41 -36.92
N GLN A 322 11.10 -40.99 -35.80
CA GLN A 322 10.07 -40.38 -34.95
C GLN A 322 10.54 -39.05 -34.34
N LEU A 323 11.79 -38.96 -33.87
CA LEU A 323 12.38 -37.73 -33.35
C LEU A 323 12.56 -36.68 -34.44
N GLN A 324 12.95 -37.06 -35.66
CA GLN A 324 13.02 -36.13 -36.79
C GLN A 324 11.64 -35.64 -37.22
N ALA A 325 10.64 -36.53 -37.28
CA ALA A 325 9.26 -36.14 -37.57
C ALA A 325 8.72 -35.18 -36.49
N MET A 326 9.03 -35.46 -35.21
CA MET A 326 8.64 -34.61 -34.08
C MET A 326 9.40 -33.27 -34.06
N ALA A 327 10.68 -33.26 -34.44
CA ALA A 327 11.45 -32.02 -34.59
C ALA A 327 10.87 -31.15 -35.72
N LEU A 328 10.46 -31.77 -36.84
CA LEU A 328 9.79 -31.07 -37.93
C LEU A 328 8.41 -30.54 -37.51
N GLU A 329 7.65 -31.29 -36.73
CA GLU A 329 6.36 -30.85 -36.18
C GLU A 329 6.52 -29.72 -35.15
N LEU A 330 7.56 -29.79 -34.31
CA LEU A 330 7.92 -28.71 -33.39
C LEU A 330 8.32 -27.45 -34.15
N GLN A 331 9.09 -27.58 -35.23
CA GLN A 331 9.47 -26.45 -36.09
C GLN A 331 8.25 -25.83 -36.78
N ARG A 332 7.30 -26.65 -37.25
CA ARG A 332 6.00 -26.16 -37.79
C ARG A 332 5.19 -25.45 -36.72
N SER A 333 5.10 -26.02 -35.52
CA SER A 333 4.38 -25.39 -34.40
C SER A 333 5.03 -24.07 -33.96
N GLN A 334 6.36 -23.98 -33.98
CA GLN A 334 7.07 -22.73 -33.73
C GLN A 334 6.79 -21.68 -34.83
N ALA A 335 6.71 -22.10 -36.09
CA ALA A 335 6.32 -21.22 -37.19
C ALA A 335 4.86 -20.75 -37.09
N GLU A 336 3.93 -21.61 -36.67
CA GLU A 336 2.53 -21.25 -36.40
C GLU A 336 2.41 -20.31 -35.20
N LYS A 337 3.17 -20.54 -34.12
CA LYS A 337 3.27 -19.60 -32.99
C LYS A 337 3.79 -18.24 -33.43
N ALA A 338 4.78 -18.20 -34.32
CA ALA A 338 5.29 -16.94 -34.87
C ALA A 338 4.21 -16.21 -35.69
N ARG A 339 3.42 -16.93 -36.50
CA ARG A 339 2.28 -16.35 -37.24
C ARG A 339 1.21 -15.80 -36.30
N HIS A 340 0.81 -16.55 -35.27
CA HIS A 340 -0.17 -16.07 -34.31
C HIS A 340 0.34 -14.90 -33.48
N ALA A 341 1.63 -14.87 -33.13
CA ALA A 341 2.24 -13.71 -32.48
C ALA A 341 2.20 -12.47 -33.38
N GLU A 342 2.38 -12.64 -34.69
CA GLU A 342 2.27 -11.56 -35.68
C GLU A 342 0.81 -11.08 -35.84
N GLU A 343 -0.17 -12.00 -35.93
CA GLU A 343 -1.60 -11.66 -35.91
C GLU A 343 -2.00 -10.92 -34.62
N GLN A 344 -1.48 -11.35 -33.47
CA GLN A 344 -1.76 -10.71 -32.18
C GLN A 344 -1.14 -9.31 -32.10
N ARG A 345 0.04 -9.10 -32.70
CA ARG A 345 0.64 -7.77 -32.86
C ARG A 345 -0.21 -6.87 -33.77
N GLU A 346 -0.74 -7.40 -34.86
CA GLU A 346 -1.58 -6.65 -35.79
C GLU A 346 -2.93 -6.27 -35.15
N LEU A 347 -3.58 -7.18 -34.42
CA LEU A 347 -4.78 -6.87 -33.63
C LEU A 347 -4.52 -5.80 -32.56
N ARG A 348 -3.39 -5.88 -31.84
CA ARG A 348 -2.98 -4.84 -30.88
C ARG A 348 -2.76 -3.48 -31.55
N ARG A 349 -2.20 -3.47 -32.78
CA ARG A 349 -2.06 -2.25 -33.58
C ARG A 349 -3.43 -1.66 -33.93
N GLN A 350 -4.37 -2.49 -34.37
CA GLN A 350 -5.74 -2.05 -34.69
C GLN A 350 -6.49 -1.51 -33.45
N VAL A 351 -6.34 -2.13 -32.28
CA VAL A 351 -6.93 -1.62 -31.01
C VAL A 351 -6.34 -0.27 -30.63
N ARG A 352 -5.01 -0.10 -30.71
CA ARG A 352 -4.36 1.21 -30.45
C ARG A 352 -4.81 2.29 -31.42
N GLU A 353 -4.99 1.95 -32.70
CA GLU A 353 -5.53 2.89 -33.70
C GLU A 353 -6.98 3.26 -33.41
N ALA A 354 -7.81 2.31 -32.94
CA ALA A 354 -9.18 2.58 -32.52
C ALA A 354 -9.26 3.45 -31.25
N GLU A 355 -8.40 3.19 -30.26
CA GLU A 355 -8.27 4.01 -29.05
C GLU A 355 -7.79 5.43 -29.38
N ALA A 356 -6.80 5.57 -30.27
CA ALA A 356 -6.34 6.87 -30.74
C ALA A 356 -7.47 7.67 -31.43
N ARG A 357 -8.28 7.01 -32.27
CA ARG A 357 -9.47 7.62 -32.89
C ARG A 357 -10.52 8.00 -31.85
N ARG A 358 -10.76 7.16 -30.83
CA ARG A 358 -11.69 7.48 -29.73
C ARG A 358 -11.22 8.70 -28.94
N ALA A 359 -9.94 8.76 -28.59
CA ALA A 359 -9.34 9.90 -27.90
C ALA A 359 -9.39 11.18 -28.76
N GLU A 360 -9.26 11.08 -30.08
CA GLU A 360 -9.42 12.23 -30.97
C GLU A 360 -10.87 12.75 -31.01
N VAL A 361 -11.86 11.85 -31.04
CA VAL A 361 -13.27 12.21 -30.96
C VAL A 361 -13.61 12.84 -29.60
N GLU A 362 -13.08 12.30 -28.51
CA GLU A 362 -13.27 12.84 -27.16
C GLU A 362 -12.70 14.25 -27.04
N ARG A 363 -11.45 14.47 -27.48
CA ARG A 363 -10.87 15.81 -27.56
C ARG A 363 -11.67 16.77 -28.44
N ALA A 364 -12.30 16.27 -29.51
CA ALA A 364 -13.17 17.09 -30.36
C ALA A 364 -14.49 17.45 -29.68
N MET A 365 -15.05 16.55 -28.88
CA MET A 365 -16.24 16.81 -28.05
C MET A 365 -15.91 17.82 -26.94
N ASP A 366 -14.76 17.69 -26.27
CA ASP A 366 -14.31 18.65 -25.26
C ASP A 366 -14.10 20.04 -25.83
N ARG A 367 -13.50 20.16 -27.02
CA ARG A 367 -13.38 21.45 -27.71
C ARG A 367 -14.75 22.08 -27.97
N LYS A 368 -15.72 21.30 -28.43
CA LYS A 368 -17.10 21.79 -28.64
C LYS A 368 -17.81 22.14 -27.34
N ALA A 369 -17.56 21.42 -26.26
CA ALA A 369 -18.12 21.71 -24.94
C ALA A 369 -17.59 23.06 -24.43
N ARG A 370 -16.27 23.30 -24.52
CA ARG A 370 -15.67 24.59 -24.17
C ARG A 370 -16.18 25.73 -25.05
N GLU A 371 -16.27 25.54 -26.37
CA GLU A 371 -16.86 26.54 -27.27
C GLU A 371 -18.33 26.85 -26.93
N ALA A 372 -19.09 25.88 -26.42
CA ALA A 372 -20.47 26.08 -25.99
C ALA A 372 -20.55 26.81 -24.64
N GLU A 373 -19.65 26.49 -23.71
CA GLU A 373 -19.51 27.17 -22.41
C GLU A 373 -19.10 28.63 -22.59
N GLU A 374 -18.07 28.91 -23.40
CA GLU A 374 -17.64 30.28 -23.74
C GLU A 374 -18.76 31.09 -24.40
N ARG A 375 -19.60 30.47 -25.25
CA ARG A 375 -20.78 31.13 -25.82
C ARG A 375 -21.84 31.42 -24.75
N CYS A 376 -22.07 30.49 -23.83
CA CYS A 376 -23.04 30.68 -22.76
C CYS A 376 -22.59 31.80 -21.81
N GLU A 377 -21.30 31.82 -21.44
CA GLU A 377 -20.71 32.91 -20.64
C GLU A 377 -20.81 34.25 -21.35
N ALA A 378 -20.50 34.33 -22.66
CA ALA A 378 -20.62 35.56 -23.43
C ALA A 378 -22.08 36.07 -23.52
N GLU A 379 -23.06 35.18 -23.68
CA GLU A 379 -24.49 35.55 -23.65
C GLU A 379 -24.94 36.02 -22.25
N LEU A 380 -24.40 35.42 -21.20
CA LEU A 380 -24.70 35.77 -19.81
C LEU A 380 -24.07 37.12 -19.43
N GLU A 381 -22.84 37.39 -19.84
CA GLU A 381 -22.19 38.71 -19.72
C GLU A 381 -22.94 39.79 -20.50
N SER A 382 -23.37 39.50 -21.72
CA SER A 382 -24.19 40.41 -22.53
C SER A 382 -25.53 40.72 -21.83
N SER A 383 -26.18 39.70 -21.27
CA SER A 383 -27.43 39.86 -20.52
C SER A 383 -27.24 40.66 -19.23
N ARG A 384 -26.13 40.45 -18.53
CA ARG A 384 -25.74 41.21 -17.33
C ARG A 384 -25.48 42.68 -17.66
N ALA A 385 -24.70 42.96 -18.71
CA ALA A 385 -24.42 44.32 -19.15
C ALA A 385 -25.70 45.07 -19.57
N SER A 386 -26.62 44.38 -20.25
CA SER A 386 -27.95 44.89 -20.59
C SER A 386 -28.78 45.25 -19.35
N PHE A 387 -28.75 44.39 -18.33
CA PHE A 387 -29.46 44.63 -17.07
C PHE A 387 -28.86 45.80 -16.28
N GLU A 388 -27.53 45.87 -16.18
CA GLU A 388 -26.80 46.97 -15.53
C GLU A 388 -27.10 48.31 -16.23
N ALA A 389 -27.09 48.35 -17.56
CA ALA A 389 -27.46 49.55 -18.32
C ALA A 389 -28.91 50.01 -18.05
N ARG A 390 -29.84 49.07 -17.90
CA ARG A 390 -31.24 49.36 -17.57
C ARG A 390 -31.40 49.86 -16.13
N MET A 391 -30.62 49.34 -15.19
CA MET A 391 -30.54 49.84 -13.82
C MET A 391 -30.01 51.27 -13.77
N ASP A 392 -28.95 51.58 -14.51
CA ASP A 392 -28.38 52.93 -14.61
C ASP A 392 -29.38 53.93 -15.23
N GLU A 393 -30.18 53.50 -16.20
CA GLU A 393 -31.24 54.33 -16.76
C GLU A 393 -32.36 54.62 -15.74
N LEU A 394 -32.79 53.60 -14.99
CA LEU A 394 -33.76 53.77 -13.90
C LEU A 394 -33.23 54.69 -12.80
N GLU A 395 -31.96 54.54 -12.41
CA GLU A 395 -31.34 55.38 -11.40
C GLU A 395 -31.22 56.84 -11.87
N ARG A 396 -30.85 57.07 -13.13
CA ARG A 396 -30.86 58.42 -13.73
C ARG A 396 -32.26 59.03 -13.71
N GLY A 397 -33.28 58.26 -14.08
CA GLY A 397 -34.68 58.69 -14.03
C GLY A 397 -35.18 58.97 -12.61
N TRP A 398 -34.67 58.26 -11.61
CA TRP A 398 -34.96 58.54 -10.21
C TRP A 398 -34.28 59.83 -9.73
N ARG A 399 -33.00 60.03 -10.04
CA ARG A 399 -32.26 61.27 -9.70
C ARG A 399 -32.85 62.52 -10.39
N GLU A 400 -33.40 62.38 -11.59
CA GLU A 400 -34.14 63.47 -12.25
C GLU A 400 -35.45 63.80 -11.55
N ARG A 401 -36.22 62.78 -11.14
CA ARG A 401 -37.44 62.97 -10.34
C ARG A 401 -37.13 63.60 -8.98
N GLU A 402 -36.06 63.17 -8.31
CA GLU A 402 -35.62 63.76 -7.06
C GLU A 402 -35.28 65.25 -7.22
N ARG A 403 -34.58 65.62 -8.30
CA ARG A 403 -34.29 67.03 -8.62
C ARG A 403 -35.57 67.84 -8.87
N SER A 404 -36.54 67.27 -9.58
CA SER A 404 -37.86 67.89 -9.80
C SER A 404 -38.61 68.10 -8.48
N TYR A 405 -38.62 67.09 -7.60
CA TYR A 405 -39.28 67.20 -6.29
C TYR A 405 -38.63 68.26 -5.39
N ARG A 406 -37.30 68.37 -5.41
CA ARG A 406 -36.59 69.44 -4.69
C ARG A 406 -36.97 70.83 -5.22
N GLN A 407 -37.04 71.00 -6.53
CA GLN A 407 -37.49 72.25 -7.15
C GLN A 407 -38.94 72.58 -6.78
N GLU A 408 -39.83 71.59 -6.74
CA GLU A 408 -41.22 71.80 -6.32
C GLU A 408 -41.32 72.18 -4.83
N LEU A 409 -40.52 71.54 -3.96
CA LEU A 409 -40.45 71.89 -2.54
C LEU A 409 -39.94 73.31 -2.32
N ASP A 410 -38.93 73.75 -3.07
CA ASP A 410 -38.41 75.11 -3.00
C ASP A 410 -39.45 76.13 -3.51
N LEU A 411 -40.21 75.81 -4.56
CA LEU A 411 -41.37 76.59 -5.01
C LEU A 411 -42.46 76.68 -3.93
N ARG A 412 -42.76 75.58 -3.24
CA ARG A 412 -43.73 75.60 -2.13
C ARG A 412 -43.21 76.38 -0.92
N ARG A 413 -41.91 76.32 -0.63
CA ARG A 413 -41.29 77.13 0.43
C ARG A 413 -41.37 78.63 0.10
N THR A 414 -41.00 79.02 -1.10
CA THR A 414 -41.11 80.43 -1.55
C THR A 414 -42.55 80.92 -1.59
N GLN A 415 -43.52 80.09 -2.01
CA GLN A 415 -44.94 80.43 -1.93
C GLN A 415 -45.40 80.59 -0.47
N LYS A 416 -44.94 79.72 0.43
CA LYS A 416 -45.24 79.82 1.85
C LYS A 416 -44.63 81.09 2.46
N GLU A 417 -43.38 81.40 2.15
CA GLU A 417 -42.71 82.63 2.59
C GLU A 417 -43.44 83.88 2.10
N ALA A 418 -43.89 83.90 0.84
CA ALA A 418 -44.71 84.99 0.30
C ALA A 418 -46.07 85.12 1.03
N HIS A 419 -46.73 84.00 1.35
CA HIS A 419 -47.96 84.02 2.15
C HIS A 419 -47.71 84.44 3.60
N ASP A 420 -46.60 84.02 4.20
CA ASP A 420 -46.23 84.42 5.55
C ASP A 420 -45.90 85.93 5.59
N GLU A 421 -45.26 86.49 4.55
CA GLU A 421 -45.07 87.94 4.38
C GLU A 421 -46.40 88.69 4.19
N GLU A 422 -47.35 88.15 3.43
CA GLU A 422 -48.72 88.70 3.31
C GLU A 422 -49.46 88.67 4.65
N VAL A 423 -49.36 87.57 5.40
CA VAL A 423 -49.94 87.44 6.75
C VAL A 423 -49.29 88.43 7.70
N GLU A 424 -47.98 88.64 7.60
CA GLU A 424 -47.24 89.57 8.45
C GLU A 424 -47.58 91.04 8.11
N THR A 425 -47.76 91.37 6.82
CA THR A 425 -48.28 92.69 6.42
C THR A 425 -49.73 92.90 6.86
N LEU A 426 -50.57 91.87 6.78
CA LEU A 426 -51.95 91.93 7.31
C LEU A 426 -51.97 92.06 8.85
N ARG A 427 -51.07 91.38 9.56
CA ARG A 427 -50.86 91.57 11.01
C ARG A 427 -50.39 92.98 11.32
N ALA A 428 -49.44 93.53 10.58
CA ALA A 428 -48.99 94.91 10.75
C ALA A 428 -50.12 95.94 10.47
N LEU A 429 -51.00 95.66 9.51
CA LEU A 429 -52.20 96.45 9.26
C LEU A 429 -53.23 96.34 10.40
N LEU A 430 -53.40 95.14 10.96
CA LEU A 430 -54.25 94.92 12.13
C LEU A 430 -53.67 95.55 13.39
N ASP A 431 -52.35 95.52 13.58
CA ASP A 431 -51.65 96.14 14.70
C ASP A 431 -51.65 97.67 14.57
N SER A 432 -51.55 98.22 13.36
CA SER A 432 -51.74 99.66 13.13
C SER A 432 -53.21 100.10 13.32
N ARG A 433 -54.17 99.21 13.07
CA ARG A 433 -55.59 99.42 13.41
C ARG A 433 -55.86 99.30 14.91
N ALA A 434 -55.25 98.34 15.58
CA ALA A 434 -55.27 98.19 17.04
C ALA A 434 -54.52 99.35 17.73
N ALA A 435 -53.48 99.92 17.10
CA ALA A 435 -52.81 101.15 17.54
C ALA A 435 -53.68 102.40 17.34
N ALA A 436 -54.59 102.41 16.37
CA ALA A 436 -55.62 103.44 16.22
C ALA A 436 -56.73 103.31 17.28
N GLU A 437 -57.09 102.08 17.66
CA GLU A 437 -58.12 101.80 18.69
C GLU A 437 -57.58 101.91 20.13
N SER A 438 -56.29 101.69 20.37
CA SER A 438 -55.65 101.80 21.70
C SER A 438 -55.24 103.22 22.11
N LYS A 439 -55.50 104.24 21.26
CA LYS A 439 -55.37 105.66 21.65
C LYS A 439 -56.55 106.18 22.49
N ALA A 440 -57.47 105.29 22.91
CA ALA A 440 -58.60 105.61 23.78
C ALA A 440 -58.45 105.16 25.24
N GLU A 441 -57.43 104.38 25.63
CA GLU A 441 -57.34 103.95 27.04
C GLU A 441 -55.90 103.69 27.47
N ALA A 442 -55.29 104.73 28.04
CA ALA A 442 -54.08 104.59 28.84
C ALA A 442 -54.49 104.25 30.28
N VAL A 443 -53.80 103.30 30.92
CA VAL A 443 -53.14 103.47 32.23
C VAL A 443 -52.49 102.14 32.69
N ALA A 444 -51.17 102.25 32.92
CA ALA A 444 -50.30 101.49 33.84
C ALA A 444 -49.95 100.00 33.59
N THR A 445 -48.74 99.82 33.04
CA THR A 445 -47.73 98.75 33.31
C THR A 445 -47.08 98.96 34.71
N PRO A 446 -46.23 98.07 35.31
CA PRO A 446 -45.38 97.05 34.68
C PRO A 446 -45.16 95.68 35.40
N THR A 447 -44.51 94.79 34.62
CA THR A 447 -43.48 93.78 34.99
C THR A 447 -43.90 92.43 35.58
N ALA A 448 -44.18 91.49 34.67
CA ALA A 448 -43.43 90.24 34.36
C ALA A 448 -42.17 89.92 35.23
N PRO A 449 -41.68 88.65 35.32
CA PRO A 449 -41.88 87.60 34.32
C PRO A 449 -42.07 86.14 34.82
N LYS A 450 -42.78 85.41 33.94
CA LYS A 450 -42.54 84.03 33.51
C LYS A 450 -42.88 82.89 34.48
N THR A 451 -44.16 82.55 34.42
CA THR A 451 -44.70 81.24 34.02
C THR A 451 -44.15 80.02 34.74
N ASP A 452 -44.78 79.74 35.88
CA ASP A 452 -45.70 78.62 36.11
C ASP A 452 -45.29 77.25 35.55
N SER A 453 -44.91 76.32 36.42
CA SER A 453 -45.82 75.47 37.24
C SER A 453 -46.40 74.36 36.39
N ALA A 454 -46.02 73.10 36.63
CA ALA A 454 -46.57 72.25 37.70
C ALA A 454 -47.44 71.19 36.99
N ALA A 455 -47.12 69.90 37.18
CA ALA A 455 -47.74 69.03 38.18
C ALA A 455 -49.14 68.57 37.67
N GLN A 456 -49.59 67.33 37.79
CA GLN A 456 -49.44 66.26 38.79
C GLN A 456 -49.93 64.95 38.09
N THR A 457 -49.48 63.73 38.41
CA THR A 457 -49.77 62.91 39.62
C THR A 457 -51.30 62.74 39.82
N GLU A 458 -51.95 61.59 40.00
CA GLU A 458 -51.82 60.43 40.90
C GLU A 458 -52.92 59.42 40.45
N GLU A 459 -52.67 58.12 40.30
CA GLU A 459 -52.86 57.04 41.29
C GLU A 459 -54.30 56.52 41.57
N ALA A 460 -54.37 55.17 41.55
CA ALA A 460 -55.09 54.27 42.47
C ALA A 460 -56.55 53.78 42.20
N PHE A 461 -56.62 52.43 42.16
CA PHE A 461 -57.52 51.51 42.89
C PHE A 461 -58.92 51.08 42.39
N GLU A 462 -59.16 49.75 42.55
CA GLU A 462 -60.43 48.97 42.67
C GLU A 462 -61.36 48.85 41.43
N ALA A 463 -61.99 47.71 41.06
CA ALA A 463 -62.33 46.44 41.71
C ALA A 463 -62.71 45.33 40.68
N SER A 464 -62.79 44.09 41.17
CA SER A 464 -63.50 42.84 40.74
C SER A 464 -64.69 42.90 39.73
N PRO A 465 -65.23 41.79 39.15
CA PRO A 465 -65.04 40.35 39.49
C PRO A 465 -64.96 39.33 38.31
N GLU A 466 -64.65 38.08 38.70
CA GLU A 466 -65.10 36.77 38.16
C GLU A 466 -66.55 36.75 37.58
N PRO A 467 -66.96 35.77 36.73
CA PRO A 467 -66.81 34.33 37.01
C PRO A 467 -66.68 33.32 35.82
N GLU A 468 -66.21 32.12 36.20
CA GLU A 468 -66.66 30.76 35.82
C GLU A 468 -66.71 30.27 34.35
N ALA A 469 -65.73 29.41 34.05
CA ALA A 469 -65.85 27.99 33.67
C ALA A 469 -67.02 27.46 32.80
N LYS A 470 -66.64 26.81 31.68
CA LYS A 470 -67.13 25.48 31.18
C LYS A 470 -66.36 25.14 29.90
N THR A 471 -65.36 24.25 29.94
CA THR A 471 -65.46 22.82 29.60
C THR A 471 -66.38 22.53 28.40
N PHE A 472 -65.81 22.16 27.25
CA PHE A 472 -66.53 21.42 26.22
C PHE A 472 -65.61 20.42 25.53
N GLU A 473 -65.95 19.15 25.72
CA GLU A 473 -65.54 17.98 24.94
C GLU A 473 -66.14 18.01 23.53
N ALA A 474 -65.55 17.20 22.65
CA ALA A 474 -65.98 16.89 21.29
C ALA A 474 -67.46 16.49 21.18
N PRO A 475 -68.07 16.61 19.97
CA PRO A 475 -68.38 15.36 19.29
C PRO A 475 -68.36 15.38 17.74
N GLU A 476 -68.37 14.14 17.25
CA GLU A 476 -68.55 13.58 15.91
C GLU A 476 -69.55 14.31 14.97
N ALA A 477 -69.26 14.23 13.67
CA ALA A 477 -70.20 14.58 12.59
C ALA A 477 -70.62 13.32 11.79
N PRO A 478 -71.94 13.14 11.51
CA PRO A 478 -72.46 11.99 10.80
C PRO A 478 -72.75 12.23 9.31
N VAL A 479 -72.96 11.09 8.64
CA VAL A 479 -73.37 10.86 7.25
C VAL A 479 -74.84 11.26 6.99
N ARG A 480 -75.16 11.89 5.85
CA ARG A 480 -76.18 11.48 4.82
C ARG A 480 -76.70 12.62 3.91
N HIS A 481 -76.51 12.39 2.60
CA HIS A 481 -77.48 12.31 1.49
C HIS A 481 -78.75 13.20 1.36
N GLU A 482 -78.99 13.55 0.08
CA GLU A 482 -80.26 13.93 -0.63
C GLU A 482 -80.79 15.35 -0.37
N SER A 483 -81.38 16.11 -1.31
CA SER A 483 -81.69 16.04 -2.75
C SER A 483 -82.46 17.32 -3.11
N SER A 484 -82.29 17.93 -4.29
CA SER A 484 -83.38 18.52 -5.10
C SER A 484 -82.87 19.35 -6.30
N ASP A 485 -83.03 18.76 -7.50
CA ASP A 485 -83.58 19.29 -8.76
C ASP A 485 -83.56 20.80 -9.07
N SER A 486 -83.09 21.21 -10.27
CA SER A 486 -83.94 21.25 -11.49
C SER A 486 -83.32 21.96 -12.72
N LEU A 487 -83.38 21.24 -13.87
CA LEU A 487 -83.66 21.67 -15.27
C LEU A 487 -82.60 22.36 -16.17
N LEU A 488 -82.22 21.67 -17.27
CA LEU A 488 -82.24 22.05 -18.72
C LEU A 488 -81.21 21.22 -19.56
N PRO A 489 -81.27 21.18 -20.91
CA PRO A 489 -81.86 20.13 -21.75
C PRO A 489 -80.84 19.17 -22.44
N PRO A 490 -81.32 18.07 -23.07
CA PRO A 490 -80.47 17.01 -23.62
C PRO A 490 -80.16 17.25 -25.11
N GLN A 491 -78.90 17.06 -25.53
CA GLN A 491 -78.54 16.44 -26.82
C GLN A 491 -77.02 16.27 -27.00
N ALA A 492 -76.66 15.12 -27.58
CA ALA A 492 -75.45 14.85 -28.37
C ALA A 492 -74.14 14.40 -27.68
N TYR A 493 -74.12 13.29 -26.92
CA TYR A 493 -72.92 12.44 -26.78
C TYR A 493 -73.29 10.97 -26.50
N SER A 494 -73.67 10.19 -27.51
CA SER A 494 -73.96 8.75 -27.35
C SER A 494 -73.26 7.82 -28.34
N LEU A 495 -72.10 8.22 -28.91
CA LEU A 495 -71.37 7.39 -29.88
C LEU A 495 -69.86 7.22 -29.66
N HIS A 496 -69.27 7.76 -28.58
CA HIS A 496 -67.81 7.62 -28.32
C HIS A 496 -67.41 6.91 -27.02
N ALA A 497 -68.36 6.64 -26.11
CA ALA A 497 -68.02 6.00 -24.83
C ALA A 497 -67.64 4.52 -24.99
N SER A 498 -68.23 3.79 -25.94
CA SER A 498 -67.90 2.37 -26.17
C SER A 498 -66.51 2.18 -26.77
N VAL A 499 -66.11 3.04 -27.71
CA VAL A 499 -64.78 3.00 -28.34
C VAL A 499 -63.70 3.38 -27.32
N ALA A 500 -63.91 4.44 -26.53
CA ALA A 500 -62.96 4.84 -25.49
C ALA A 500 -62.78 3.76 -24.41
N TRP A 501 -63.85 3.03 -24.06
CA TRP A 501 -63.74 1.93 -23.11
C TRP A 501 -62.98 0.73 -23.69
N GLN A 502 -63.18 0.44 -24.98
CA GLN A 502 -62.49 -0.65 -25.67
C GLN A 502 -61.00 -0.35 -25.84
N ASP A 503 -60.64 0.90 -26.12
CA ASP A 503 -59.26 1.37 -26.16
C ASP A 503 -58.59 1.34 -24.78
N LEU A 504 -59.32 1.70 -23.72
CA LEU A 504 -58.78 1.64 -22.35
C LEU A 504 -58.51 0.20 -21.88
N VAL A 505 -59.36 -0.75 -22.28
CA VAL A 505 -59.15 -2.19 -22.00
C VAL A 505 -57.97 -2.73 -22.82
N SER A 506 -57.83 -2.29 -24.08
CA SER A 506 -56.69 -2.62 -24.94
C SER A 506 -55.37 -2.06 -24.38
N LEU A 507 -55.36 -0.82 -23.89
CA LEU A 507 -54.21 -0.20 -23.24
C LEU A 507 -53.84 -0.94 -21.94
N ARG A 508 -54.81 -1.32 -21.11
CA ARG A 508 -54.54 -2.10 -19.90
C ARG A 508 -53.95 -3.48 -20.20
N SER A 509 -54.36 -4.14 -21.28
CA SER A 509 -53.78 -5.43 -21.65
C SER A 509 -52.36 -5.27 -22.20
N GLN A 510 -52.09 -4.22 -22.98
CA GLN A 510 -50.75 -3.89 -23.46
C GLN A 510 -49.80 -3.52 -22.32
N VAL A 511 -50.25 -2.74 -21.33
CA VAL A 511 -49.43 -2.41 -20.15
C VAL A 511 -49.09 -3.67 -19.35
N ARG A 512 -50.05 -4.57 -19.09
CA ARG A 512 -49.75 -5.86 -18.44
C ARG A 512 -48.79 -6.74 -19.23
N GLN A 513 -48.86 -6.70 -20.55
CA GLN A 513 -47.97 -7.45 -21.42
C GLN A 513 -46.55 -6.87 -21.43
N LEU A 514 -46.43 -5.53 -21.36
CA LEU A 514 -45.15 -4.84 -21.21
C LEU A 514 -44.55 -5.06 -19.82
N GLU A 515 -45.34 -5.04 -18.75
CA GLU A 515 -44.91 -5.36 -17.39
C GLU A 515 -44.40 -6.82 -17.30
N ALA A 516 -45.11 -7.77 -17.91
CA ALA A 516 -44.67 -9.17 -17.96
C ALA A 516 -43.36 -9.34 -18.73
N ARG A 517 -43.18 -8.63 -19.86
CA ARG A 517 -41.91 -8.63 -20.61
C ARG A 517 -40.77 -7.98 -19.82
N LEU A 518 -41.06 -6.90 -19.10
CA LEU A 518 -40.06 -6.23 -18.27
C LEU A 518 -39.61 -7.14 -17.12
N GLN A 519 -40.53 -7.87 -16.49
CA GLN A 519 -40.18 -8.87 -15.47
C GLN A 519 -39.39 -10.05 -16.03
N GLU A 520 -39.72 -10.52 -17.24
CA GLU A 520 -38.95 -11.57 -17.91
C GLU A 520 -37.52 -11.11 -18.25
N GLU A 521 -37.36 -9.89 -18.78
CA GLU A 521 -36.06 -9.29 -19.07
C GLU A 521 -35.25 -9.02 -17.79
N GLN A 522 -35.89 -8.57 -16.70
CA GLN A 522 -35.24 -8.45 -15.40
C GLN A 522 -34.77 -9.82 -14.87
N GLY A 523 -35.56 -10.88 -15.07
CA GLY A 523 -35.18 -12.26 -14.73
C GLY A 523 -34.00 -12.77 -15.57
N ARG A 524 -34.00 -12.49 -16.88
CA ARG A 524 -32.86 -12.83 -17.77
C ARG A 524 -31.61 -12.07 -17.38
N HIS A 525 -31.71 -10.78 -17.08
CA HIS A 525 -30.58 -9.96 -16.65
C HIS A 525 -30.02 -10.44 -15.30
N ALA A 526 -30.87 -10.80 -14.34
CA ALA A 526 -30.43 -11.36 -13.06
C ALA A 526 -29.74 -12.73 -13.23
N THR A 527 -30.18 -13.55 -14.18
CA THR A 527 -29.55 -14.85 -14.48
C THR A 527 -28.21 -14.65 -15.19
N ALA A 528 -28.14 -13.75 -16.17
CA ALA A 528 -26.89 -13.41 -16.86
C ALA A 528 -25.84 -12.77 -15.93
N LEU A 529 -26.27 -11.96 -14.94
CA LEU A 529 -25.38 -11.40 -13.93
C LEU A 529 -24.75 -12.51 -13.07
N LYS A 530 -25.54 -13.50 -12.65
CA LYS A 530 -25.05 -14.66 -11.90
C LYS A 530 -24.08 -15.52 -12.70
N GLU A 531 -24.36 -15.76 -13.98
CA GLU A 531 -23.46 -16.51 -14.87
C GLU A 531 -22.15 -15.74 -15.11
N SER A 532 -22.20 -14.41 -15.25
CA SER A 532 -21.03 -13.54 -15.37
C SER A 532 -20.16 -13.54 -14.10
N GLU A 533 -20.76 -13.47 -12.92
CA GLU A 533 -20.03 -13.56 -11.64
C GLU A 533 -19.38 -14.94 -11.45
N LEU A 534 -20.06 -16.02 -11.84
CA LEU A 534 -19.50 -17.37 -11.79
C LEU A 534 -18.29 -17.50 -12.73
N GLY A 535 -18.40 -17.02 -13.98
CA GLY A 535 -17.29 -17.01 -14.93
C GLY A 535 -16.11 -16.15 -14.48
N LYS A 536 -16.35 -15.01 -13.81
CA LYS A 536 -15.28 -14.19 -13.21
C LYS A 536 -14.51 -14.95 -12.13
N ARG A 537 -15.20 -15.70 -11.26
CA ARG A 537 -14.56 -16.52 -10.20
C ARG A 537 -13.72 -17.65 -10.79
N GLU A 538 -14.22 -18.36 -11.80
CA GLU A 538 -13.46 -19.43 -12.48
C GLU A 538 -12.21 -18.88 -13.19
N LEU A 539 -12.31 -17.72 -13.85
CA LEU A 539 -11.16 -17.06 -14.49
C LEU A 539 -10.12 -16.61 -13.47
N GLN A 540 -10.56 -16.08 -12.33
CA GLN A 540 -9.71 -15.69 -11.20
C GLN A 540 -8.85 -16.86 -10.70
N GLU A 541 -9.47 -18.01 -10.48
CA GLU A 541 -8.83 -19.22 -9.96
C GLU A 541 -7.79 -19.77 -10.96
N ILE A 542 -8.10 -19.72 -12.27
CA ILE A 542 -7.16 -20.12 -13.33
C ILE A 542 -5.95 -19.18 -13.39
N VAL A 543 -6.16 -17.86 -13.27
CA VAL A 543 -5.08 -16.86 -13.27
C VAL A 543 -4.16 -17.04 -12.04
N GLU A 544 -4.72 -17.31 -10.87
CA GLU A 544 -3.93 -17.58 -9.66
C GLU A 544 -3.13 -18.87 -9.76
N GLN A 545 -3.73 -19.96 -10.26
CA GLN A 545 -3.02 -21.22 -10.50
C GLN A 545 -1.88 -21.05 -11.51
N HIS A 546 -2.08 -20.23 -12.55
CA HIS A 546 -1.05 -19.92 -13.55
C HIS A 546 0.09 -19.08 -12.95
N LYS A 547 -0.22 -18.10 -12.08
CA LYS A 547 0.77 -17.27 -11.39
C LYS A 547 1.63 -18.09 -10.42
N LEU A 548 1.03 -19.05 -9.72
CA LEU A 548 1.73 -20.01 -8.87
C LEU A 548 2.66 -20.94 -9.67
N GLN A 549 2.20 -21.49 -10.81
CA GLN A 549 3.03 -22.34 -11.66
C GLN A 549 4.22 -21.59 -12.31
N GLN A 550 4.03 -20.33 -12.74
CA GLN A 550 5.12 -19.53 -13.30
C GLN A 550 6.20 -19.19 -12.26
N ASN A 551 5.80 -18.84 -11.03
CA ASN A 551 6.74 -18.48 -9.97
C ASN A 551 7.56 -19.69 -9.48
N ILE A 552 6.96 -20.88 -9.39
CA ILE A 552 7.66 -22.11 -8.97
C ILE A 552 8.64 -22.59 -10.06
N GLY A 553 8.27 -22.47 -11.34
CA GLY A 553 9.10 -22.91 -12.47
C GLY A 553 10.40 -22.11 -12.66
N GLN A 554 10.36 -20.78 -12.52
CA GLN A 554 11.54 -19.93 -12.71
C GLN A 554 12.53 -20.02 -11.54
N HIS A 555 12.04 -20.10 -10.30
CA HIS A 555 12.89 -20.21 -9.13
C HIS A 555 13.62 -21.56 -9.07
N GLN A 556 12.92 -22.66 -9.35
CA GLN A 556 13.51 -24.00 -9.38
C GLN A 556 14.52 -24.18 -10.53
N GLN A 557 14.29 -23.57 -11.70
CA GLN A 557 15.26 -23.60 -12.80
C GLN A 557 16.54 -22.82 -12.45
N MET A 558 16.42 -21.66 -11.80
CA MET A 558 17.58 -20.88 -11.36
C MET A 558 18.34 -21.57 -10.23
N GLU A 559 17.65 -22.19 -9.26
CA GLU A 559 18.30 -23.00 -8.23
C GLU A 559 18.98 -24.25 -8.79
N TYR A 560 18.35 -24.94 -9.75
CA TYR A 560 18.94 -26.10 -10.40
C TYR A 560 20.23 -25.73 -11.14
N ILE A 561 20.22 -24.64 -11.92
CA ILE A 561 21.41 -24.14 -12.62
C ILE A 561 22.49 -23.74 -11.62
N ARG A 562 22.13 -23.06 -10.53
CA ARG A 562 23.07 -22.61 -9.49
C ARG A 562 23.67 -23.79 -8.71
N ASN A 563 22.90 -24.84 -8.45
CA ASN A 563 23.35 -26.06 -7.77
C ASN A 563 24.22 -26.94 -8.68
N VAL A 564 23.91 -27.05 -9.98
CA VAL A 564 24.76 -27.74 -10.96
C VAL A 564 26.10 -27.02 -11.09
N PHE A 565 26.10 -25.68 -11.14
CA PHE A 565 27.32 -24.88 -11.23
C PHE A 565 28.18 -25.00 -9.97
N ARG A 566 27.58 -24.88 -8.78
CA ARG A 566 28.28 -25.05 -7.50
C ARG A 566 28.94 -26.42 -7.42
N LYS A 567 28.20 -27.48 -7.74
CA LYS A 567 28.70 -28.85 -7.71
C LYS A 567 29.82 -29.10 -8.73
N PHE A 568 29.74 -28.48 -9.91
CA PHE A 568 30.78 -28.54 -10.93
C PHE A 568 32.09 -27.87 -10.47
N VAL A 569 31.99 -26.68 -9.87
CA VAL A 569 33.14 -25.94 -9.31
C VAL A 569 33.76 -26.68 -8.13
N GLU A 570 32.95 -27.27 -7.25
CA GLU A 570 33.42 -28.06 -6.10
C GLU A 570 34.11 -29.37 -6.52
N THR A 571 33.76 -29.94 -7.67
CA THR A 571 34.36 -31.18 -8.18
C THR A 571 35.61 -30.98 -9.04
N MET A 572 35.99 -29.75 -9.37
CA MET A 572 37.20 -29.51 -10.16
C MET A 572 38.47 -29.67 -9.29
N PRO A 573 39.38 -30.61 -9.61
CA PRO A 573 40.62 -30.77 -8.88
C PRO A 573 41.54 -29.58 -9.13
N SER A 574 41.98 -28.93 -8.04
CA SER A 574 42.63 -27.61 -8.05
C SER A 574 44.09 -27.58 -8.54
N SER A 575 44.56 -28.48 -9.41
CA SER A 575 46.00 -28.52 -9.74
C SER A 575 46.44 -29.08 -11.10
N ASN A 576 45.58 -29.24 -12.11
CA ASN A 576 46.03 -29.81 -13.39
C ASN A 576 45.87 -28.82 -14.55
N ALA A 577 46.93 -28.61 -15.33
CA ALA A 577 46.99 -27.67 -16.47
C ALA A 577 45.95 -27.94 -17.58
N GLU A 578 45.21 -29.04 -17.52
CA GLU A 578 44.07 -29.34 -18.39
C GLU A 578 42.81 -28.52 -18.04
N SER A 579 42.69 -28.00 -16.81
CA SER A 579 41.54 -27.17 -16.41
C SER A 579 41.56 -25.78 -17.05
N GLU A 580 42.74 -25.25 -17.42
CA GLU A 580 42.85 -23.98 -18.15
C GLU A 580 42.34 -24.08 -19.60
N GLN A 581 42.30 -25.28 -20.18
CA GLN A 581 41.78 -25.49 -21.54
C GLN A 581 40.24 -25.62 -21.59
N LEU A 582 39.58 -25.89 -20.47
CA LEU A 582 38.12 -25.92 -20.38
C LEU A 582 37.48 -24.53 -20.23
N VAL A 583 38.23 -23.55 -19.72
CA VAL A 583 37.74 -22.17 -19.49
C VAL A 583 37.32 -21.46 -20.79
N PRO A 584 38.06 -21.55 -21.91
CA PRO A 584 37.63 -20.98 -23.19
C PRO A 584 36.38 -21.65 -23.77
N VAL A 585 36.22 -22.97 -23.60
CA VAL A 585 35.05 -23.72 -24.09
C VAL A 585 33.81 -23.33 -23.28
N LEU A 586 33.93 -23.19 -21.97
CA LEU A 586 32.87 -22.66 -21.09
C LEU A 586 32.54 -21.21 -21.43
N MET A 587 33.54 -20.35 -21.67
CA MET A 587 33.29 -18.97 -22.10
C MET A 587 32.63 -18.87 -23.47
N THR A 588 32.90 -19.80 -24.38
CA THR A 588 32.24 -19.86 -25.70
C THR A 588 30.78 -20.32 -25.56
N PHE A 589 30.52 -21.28 -24.67
CA PHE A 589 29.17 -21.72 -24.31
C PHE A 589 28.36 -20.58 -23.64
N PHE A 590 29.00 -19.78 -22.78
CA PHE A 590 28.39 -18.61 -22.16
C PHE A 590 28.26 -17.40 -23.10
N GLN A 591 29.12 -17.24 -24.11
CA GLN A 591 28.91 -16.26 -25.19
C GLN A 591 27.70 -16.63 -26.07
N GLN A 592 27.45 -17.93 -26.31
CA GLN A 592 26.26 -18.40 -27.02
C GLN A 592 24.97 -18.32 -26.18
N LEU A 593 25.05 -18.59 -24.87
CA LEU A 593 23.94 -18.33 -23.94
C LEU A 593 23.68 -16.83 -23.74
N GLY A 594 24.74 -16.01 -23.75
CA GLY A 594 24.66 -14.55 -23.68
C GLY A 594 23.99 -13.94 -24.91
N THR A 595 24.28 -14.42 -26.12
CA THR A 595 23.58 -13.96 -27.35
C THR A 595 22.14 -14.45 -27.42
N MET A 596 21.82 -15.65 -26.90
CA MET A 596 20.42 -16.08 -26.72
C MET A 596 19.68 -15.27 -25.65
N LEU A 597 20.34 -14.89 -24.55
CA LEU A 597 19.76 -14.08 -23.48
C LEU A 597 19.59 -12.60 -23.87
N VAL A 598 20.47 -12.04 -24.71
CA VAL A 598 20.29 -10.68 -25.28
C VAL A 598 19.08 -10.64 -26.22
N SER A 599 18.86 -11.69 -27.03
CA SER A 599 17.66 -11.80 -27.88
C SER A 599 16.38 -12.08 -27.08
N CYS A 600 16.50 -12.68 -25.88
CA CYS A 600 15.38 -12.85 -24.93
C CYS A 600 15.10 -11.57 -24.10
N LYS A 601 16.12 -10.73 -23.86
CA LYS A 601 16.02 -9.47 -23.10
C LYS A 601 15.19 -8.42 -23.84
N GLU A 602 15.31 -8.36 -25.18
CA GLU A 602 14.46 -7.51 -26.03
C GLU A 602 13.00 -7.99 -26.07
N GLY A 603 12.73 -9.30 -25.85
CA GLY A 603 11.38 -9.85 -25.74
C GLY A 603 10.74 -9.75 -24.34
N ILE A 604 11.54 -9.71 -23.28
CA ILE A 604 11.07 -9.61 -21.88
C ILE A 604 10.73 -8.16 -21.49
N GLN A 605 11.41 -7.18 -22.10
CA GLN A 605 11.13 -5.76 -21.88
C GLN A 605 9.78 -5.31 -22.48
N GLU A 606 9.26 -6.02 -23.49
CA GLU A 606 7.89 -5.83 -24.00
C GLU A 606 6.82 -6.63 -23.23
N ALA A 607 7.17 -7.78 -22.62
CA ALA A 607 6.23 -8.63 -21.89
C ALA A 607 5.94 -8.12 -20.45
N ALA A 608 6.89 -7.44 -19.81
CA ALA A 608 6.71 -6.82 -18.49
C ALA A 608 5.67 -5.66 -18.51
N THR A 609 5.49 -5.02 -19.66
CA THR A 609 4.46 -3.98 -19.88
C THR A 609 3.06 -4.57 -20.01
N TRP A 610 2.93 -5.87 -20.32
CA TRP A 610 1.64 -6.56 -20.53
C TRP A 610 1.11 -7.27 -19.28
N LEU A 611 1.97 -7.65 -18.34
CA LEU A 611 1.57 -8.36 -17.11
C LEU A 611 1.01 -7.44 -15.99
N LYS A 612 1.00 -6.13 -16.21
CA LYS A 612 0.34 -5.12 -15.34
C LYS A 612 -1.19 -5.10 -15.44
N LEU A 613 -1.82 -5.86 -16.35
CA LEU A 613 -3.22 -5.65 -16.74
C LEU A 613 -4.21 -6.78 -16.38
N TYR A 614 -3.83 -7.85 -15.69
CA TYR A 614 -4.68 -9.06 -15.68
C TYR A 614 -5.01 -9.72 -14.33
N ALA A 615 -4.78 -9.15 -13.15
CA ALA A 615 -5.12 -9.89 -11.93
C ALA A 615 -5.49 -9.01 -10.74
N SER A 616 -6.73 -8.54 -10.73
CA SER A 616 -7.47 -8.18 -9.52
C SER A 616 -8.73 -9.04 -9.39
N GLY A 617 -8.89 -9.58 -8.18
CA GLY A 617 -10.09 -10.15 -7.57
C GLY A 617 -9.73 -11.38 -6.73
N THR A 618 -10.33 -11.58 -5.55
CA THR A 618 -11.67 -12.17 -5.52
C THR A 618 -11.84 -13.41 -4.64
N SER A 619 -12.02 -13.36 -3.30
CA SER A 619 -12.89 -14.40 -2.68
C SER A 619 -12.63 -15.04 -1.28
N LEU A 620 -12.98 -14.39 -0.16
CA LEU A 620 -13.75 -14.86 1.03
C LEU A 620 -13.67 -16.31 1.65
N ALA A 621 -13.40 -16.32 2.97
CA ALA A 621 -14.29 -16.74 4.10
C ALA A 621 -14.16 -18.11 4.85
N ALA A 622 -14.44 -18.00 6.17
CA ALA A 622 -15.08 -18.93 7.13
C ALA A 622 -14.20 -20.01 7.82
N ASP A 623 -14.37 -20.45 9.08
CA ASP A 623 -15.09 -20.00 10.30
C ASP A 623 -14.69 -20.95 11.48
N GLU A 624 -14.93 -20.52 12.72
CA GLU A 624 -15.35 -21.34 13.89
C GLU A 624 -14.36 -22.20 14.77
N PRO A 625 -14.74 -22.59 16.03
CA PRO A 625 -13.99 -22.25 17.25
C PRO A 625 -13.72 -23.46 18.20
N ILE A 626 -13.27 -23.21 19.45
CA ILE A 626 -13.66 -23.88 20.74
C ILE A 626 -12.49 -23.92 21.79
N ARG A 627 -12.63 -23.08 22.83
CA ARG A 627 -12.78 -23.42 24.28
C ARG A 627 -11.67 -24.21 25.01
N VAL A 628 -11.12 -23.61 26.09
CA VAL A 628 -11.21 -24.03 27.52
C VAL A 628 -9.97 -23.64 28.35
N ALA A 629 -10.22 -22.80 29.37
CA ALA A 629 -9.67 -22.70 30.73
C ALA A 629 -8.15 -22.77 30.99
N GLN A 630 -7.63 -21.80 31.77
CA GLN A 630 -7.39 -21.97 33.22
C GLN A 630 -6.77 -20.70 33.83
N THR A 631 -7.46 -20.15 34.83
CA THR A 631 -6.93 -19.28 35.90
C THR A 631 -5.90 -20.05 36.75
N PRO A 632 -4.89 -19.41 37.40
CA PRO A 632 -5.16 -18.68 38.65
C PRO A 632 -4.29 -17.45 38.99
N ARG A 633 -4.96 -16.50 39.69
CA ARG A 633 -4.56 -15.73 40.89
C ARG A 633 -3.06 -15.56 41.21
N PHE A 634 -2.64 -14.33 41.54
CA PHE A 634 -2.12 -13.90 42.87
C PHE A 634 -1.91 -12.35 42.86
N VAL A 635 -2.68 -11.59 43.67
CA VAL A 635 -2.27 -10.77 44.87
C VAL A 635 -1.51 -9.46 44.51
N LYS A 636 -2.03 -8.23 44.65
CA LYS A 636 -2.57 -7.39 45.77
C LYS A 636 -1.52 -6.36 46.25
N GLN A 637 -2.02 -5.14 46.50
CA GLN A 637 -1.39 -3.97 47.19
C GLN A 637 -0.42 -3.13 46.33
N GLU A 638 -0.42 -1.80 46.35
CA GLU A 638 -0.90 -0.86 47.37
C GLU A 638 -1.13 0.55 46.79
N ALA A 639 -1.96 1.32 47.49
CA ALA A 639 -2.38 2.68 47.15
C ALA A 639 -1.51 3.72 47.89
N VAL A 640 -1.23 4.88 47.27
CA VAL A 640 -1.03 6.15 47.97
C VAL A 640 -1.51 7.31 47.09
N THR A 641 -2.33 8.17 47.70
CA THR A 641 -2.98 9.37 47.16
C THR A 641 -2.44 10.62 47.91
N PRO A 642 -2.92 11.87 47.71
CA PRO A 642 -2.16 12.96 47.06
C PRO A 642 -2.02 14.22 47.95
N CYS A 643 -1.46 15.31 47.42
CA CYS A 643 -1.62 16.70 47.90
C CYS A 643 -1.59 17.65 46.68
N HIS A 644 -2.69 18.36 46.36
CA HIS A 644 -3.01 19.77 46.72
C HIS A 644 -2.03 20.80 46.11
N GLU A 645 -2.39 22.01 45.65
CA GLU A 645 -3.61 22.72 45.23
C GLU A 645 -3.13 24.17 44.93
N GLY A 646 -3.87 24.94 44.13
CA GLY A 646 -3.82 26.42 44.16
C GLY A 646 -3.35 27.07 42.84
N ARG A 647 -4.24 27.32 41.87
CA ARG A 647 -5.17 28.48 41.70
C ARG A 647 -4.54 29.84 41.39
N LYS A 648 -4.93 30.32 40.19
CA LYS A 648 -5.52 31.64 39.81
C LYS A 648 -4.66 32.91 39.97
N ALA A 649 -4.79 33.97 39.16
CA ALA A 649 -5.44 34.26 37.88
C ALA A 649 -5.18 35.75 37.55
N HIS A 650 -5.43 36.13 36.28
CA HIS A 650 -5.88 37.43 35.76
C HIS A 650 -4.89 38.60 35.56
N ASP A 651 -4.65 38.82 34.26
CA ASP A 651 -5.11 39.97 33.45
C ASP A 651 -4.32 41.28 33.24
N THR A 652 -4.40 41.64 31.95
CA THR A 652 -4.58 42.95 31.28
C THR A 652 -3.38 43.83 30.89
N GLU A 653 -3.14 43.78 29.57
CA GLU A 653 -3.14 44.88 28.59
C GLU A 653 -2.12 46.04 28.67
N GLY A 654 -1.37 46.19 27.56
CA GLY A 654 -1.32 47.46 26.82
C GLY A 654 -0.03 48.29 26.92
N PRO A 655 0.27 49.13 25.91
CA PRO A 655 1.54 49.02 25.18
C PRO A 655 2.38 50.31 25.08
N GLN A 656 3.50 50.19 24.35
CA GLN A 656 4.31 51.22 23.65
C GLN A 656 5.70 51.59 24.20
N ALA A 657 6.69 51.03 23.51
CA ALA A 657 7.76 51.73 22.77
C ALA A 657 8.76 52.67 23.48
N ALA A 658 9.98 52.14 23.58
CA ALA A 658 11.25 52.74 23.14
C ALA A 658 11.78 54.01 23.82
N LYS A 659 12.89 53.89 24.58
CA LYS A 659 14.27 54.22 24.13
C LYS A 659 15.29 54.22 25.28
N GLN A 660 16.51 53.81 24.91
CA GLN A 660 17.83 54.27 25.38
C GLN A 660 18.49 53.64 26.64
N LEU A 661 19.48 52.80 26.30
CA LEU A 661 20.91 52.85 26.68
C LEU A 661 21.36 52.43 28.10
N ASN A 662 21.99 51.24 28.13
CA ASN A 662 23.30 50.88 28.69
C ASN A 662 23.79 51.59 29.97
N LYS A 663 23.98 50.79 31.05
CA LYS A 663 25.33 50.52 31.60
C LYS A 663 25.31 49.48 32.76
N THR A 664 25.94 48.34 32.47
CA THR A 664 26.96 47.59 33.25
C THR A 664 26.80 47.23 34.74
N ALA A 665 27.22 45.97 34.97
CA ALA A 665 27.84 45.33 36.15
C ALA A 665 26.86 44.68 37.13
N GLU A 666 26.68 43.35 37.06
CA GLU A 666 27.55 42.28 37.60
C GLU A 666 27.57 42.23 39.14
N ALA A 667 26.96 41.18 39.70
CA ALA A 667 27.41 40.56 40.95
C ALA A 667 26.86 39.13 41.10
N PHE A 668 27.79 38.17 41.03
CA PHE A 668 27.81 36.86 41.73
C PHE A 668 26.79 35.77 41.36
N ALA A 669 27.17 34.98 40.34
CA ALA A 669 26.96 33.53 40.32
C ALA A 669 28.32 32.84 40.56
N GLY A 670 28.34 31.85 41.46
CA GLY A 670 29.54 31.09 41.79
C GLY A 670 29.27 29.59 41.84
N ILE A 671 30.20 28.85 41.22
CA ILE A 671 30.65 27.48 41.51
C ILE A 671 29.91 26.35 40.77
N TYR A 672 30.52 25.82 39.69
CA TYR A 672 31.24 24.52 39.66
C TYR A 672 32.12 24.42 38.37
N PRO A 673 33.22 23.63 38.37
CA PRO A 673 34.36 23.84 37.48
C PRO A 673 34.39 22.93 36.24
N THR A 674 34.97 23.46 35.17
CA THR A 674 35.39 22.75 33.95
C THR A 674 36.90 22.49 33.96
N CYS A 675 37.31 21.30 33.50
CA CYS A 675 38.68 20.98 33.12
C CYS A 675 38.80 21.14 31.60
N SER A 676 39.61 22.09 31.13
CA SER A 676 39.89 22.36 29.72
C SER A 676 41.39 22.27 29.44
N THR A 677 41.77 21.42 28.50
CA THR A 677 43.06 21.50 27.79
C THR A 677 42.87 22.30 26.51
N LYS A 678 43.59 23.42 26.42
CA LYS A 678 43.64 24.35 25.28
C LYS A 678 44.46 23.77 24.12
N ALA A 679 43.93 23.86 22.90
CA ALA A 679 44.72 24.04 21.69
C ALA A 679 44.16 25.26 20.94
N LYS A 680 45.02 26.25 20.72
CA LYS A 680 44.76 27.51 20.01
C LYS A 680 44.83 27.26 18.50
N PHE A 681 43.79 27.65 17.77
CA PHE A 681 43.88 27.97 16.34
C PHE A 681 43.19 29.31 16.12
N ASP A 682 43.98 30.32 15.78
CA ASP A 682 43.51 31.64 15.37
C ASP A 682 43.24 31.61 13.86
N VAL A 683 41.97 31.79 13.46
CA VAL A 683 41.58 32.20 12.10
C VAL A 683 40.52 33.29 12.24
N THR A 684 40.93 34.53 12.06
CA THR A 684 40.03 35.68 11.89
C THR A 684 39.61 35.74 10.42
N ALA A 685 38.38 35.32 10.14
CA ALA A 685 37.66 35.68 8.92
C ALA A 685 36.31 36.29 9.35
N GLU A 686 36.21 37.62 9.26
CA GLU A 686 34.92 38.32 9.27
C GLU A 686 34.21 38.01 7.95
N ALA A 687 33.47 36.90 7.92
CA ALA A 687 32.47 36.66 6.89
C ALA A 687 31.22 37.47 7.27
N ALA A 688 30.81 38.36 6.37
CA ALA A 688 29.51 39.01 6.43
C ALA A 688 28.43 37.91 6.48
N VAL A 689 27.73 37.80 7.60
CA VAL A 689 26.52 36.99 7.70
C VAL A 689 25.47 37.77 6.91
N GLU A 690 25.33 37.47 5.62
CA GLU A 690 24.13 37.82 4.87
C GLU A 690 22.95 37.20 5.64
N GLU A 691 22.07 38.05 6.19
CA GLU A 691 20.81 37.62 6.77
C GLU A 691 20.03 36.94 5.65
N ALA A 692 20.04 35.61 5.63
CA ALA A 692 19.28 34.82 4.67
C ALA A 692 17.81 35.23 4.78
N GLU A 693 17.28 35.81 3.71
CA GLU A 693 15.89 36.24 3.61
C GLU A 693 14.98 35.02 3.86
N THR A 694 14.25 35.04 4.98
CA THR A 694 13.42 33.90 5.39
C THR A 694 12.28 33.71 4.40
N TRP A 695 12.29 32.59 3.67
CA TRP A 695 11.24 32.24 2.71
C TRP A 695 9.85 32.19 3.37
N GLN A 696 8.92 33.01 2.86
CA GLN A 696 7.52 33.04 3.29
C GLN A 696 6.60 32.63 2.14
N PRO A 697 5.93 31.47 2.21
CA PRO A 697 5.00 31.01 1.18
C PRO A 697 3.71 31.81 1.19
N GLN A 698 3.05 31.93 0.02
CA GLN A 698 1.80 32.68 -0.09
C GLN A 698 0.63 31.97 0.60
N GLN A 699 0.56 30.64 0.49
CA GLN A 699 -0.54 29.81 1.01
C GLN A 699 -0.03 28.68 1.89
N TRP A 700 -0.41 28.71 3.18
CA TRP A 700 -0.01 27.68 4.13
C TRP A 700 -1.04 27.50 5.25
N LEU A 701 -1.08 26.30 5.81
CA LEU A 701 -1.84 25.95 7.03
C LEU A 701 -0.86 25.82 8.20
N GLY A 702 -1.14 26.51 9.30
CA GLY A 702 -0.29 26.48 10.49
C GLY A 702 -0.38 25.14 11.22
N VAL A 703 0.78 24.61 11.63
CA VAL A 703 0.89 23.35 12.36
C VAL A 703 1.57 23.59 13.70
N SER A 704 0.96 23.06 14.75
CA SER A 704 1.53 22.95 16.10
C SER A 704 1.70 21.46 16.44
N TYR A 705 2.10 21.11 17.66
CA TYR A 705 2.29 19.71 18.05
C TYR A 705 1.61 19.42 19.39
N SER A 706 1.04 18.22 19.51
CA SER A 706 0.59 17.67 20.80
C SER A 706 1.78 17.21 21.64
N ASP A 707 1.52 16.90 22.92
CA ASP A 707 2.51 16.27 23.80
C ASP A 707 2.95 14.89 23.30
N ALA A 708 2.10 14.23 22.49
CA ALA A 708 2.38 12.97 21.82
C ALA A 708 3.09 13.16 20.46
N LEU A 709 3.57 14.37 20.15
CA LEU A 709 4.31 14.71 18.93
C LEU A 709 3.47 14.62 17.64
N GLN A 710 2.14 14.60 17.74
CA GLN A 710 1.26 14.60 16.59
C GLN A 710 1.04 16.03 16.08
N PRO A 711 1.04 16.27 14.75
CA PRO A 711 0.86 17.60 14.20
C PRO A 711 -0.59 18.04 14.39
N LEU A 712 -0.81 19.19 15.01
CA LEU A 712 -2.11 19.77 15.29
C LEU A 712 -2.40 20.95 14.36
N VAL A 713 -3.55 20.92 13.71
CA VAL A 713 -4.08 21.99 12.87
C VAL A 713 -5.33 22.58 13.50
N LYS A 714 -5.48 23.89 13.37
CA LYS A 714 -6.62 24.62 13.95
C LYS A 714 -7.78 24.65 12.97
N VAL A 715 -8.90 24.05 13.36
CA VAL A 715 -10.11 23.93 12.53
C VAL A 715 -11.32 24.36 13.33
N SER A 716 -12.20 25.17 12.76
CA SER A 716 -13.50 25.45 13.36
C SER A 716 -14.52 24.42 12.88
N ILE A 717 -15.22 23.75 13.80
CA ILE A 717 -16.36 22.86 13.48
C ILE A 717 -17.57 23.34 14.30
N GLY A 718 -18.70 23.59 13.66
CA GLY A 718 -19.90 24.12 14.33
C GLY A 718 -19.61 25.40 15.11
N GLY A 719 -18.79 26.28 14.51
CA GLY A 719 -18.31 27.55 15.09
C GLY A 719 -17.39 27.45 16.31
N GLN A 720 -16.92 26.24 16.64
CA GLN A 720 -15.98 26.01 17.75
C GLN A 720 -14.59 25.77 17.18
N TRP A 721 -13.57 26.51 17.63
CA TRP A 721 -12.18 26.31 17.21
C TRP A 721 -11.54 25.16 17.99
N LEU A 722 -11.11 24.14 17.25
CA LEU A 722 -10.55 22.88 17.74
C LEU A 722 -9.12 22.71 17.23
N GLN A 723 -8.32 21.92 17.94
CA GLN A 723 -7.00 21.45 17.53
C GLN A 723 -7.08 19.99 17.12
N LEU A 724 -7.07 19.73 15.82
CA LEU A 724 -7.21 18.39 15.26
C LEU A 724 -5.85 17.84 14.84
N VAL A 725 -5.60 16.55 15.07
CA VAL A 725 -4.41 15.87 14.54
C VAL A 725 -4.50 15.82 13.02
N TYR A 726 -3.54 16.38 12.31
CA TYR A 726 -3.44 16.22 10.86
C TYR A 726 -2.94 14.82 10.54
N ASP A 727 -3.79 14.01 9.91
CA ASP A 727 -3.52 12.62 9.57
C ASP A 727 -3.57 12.44 8.05
N SER A 728 -2.39 12.38 7.42
CA SER A 728 -2.27 12.19 5.97
C SER A 728 -2.76 10.83 5.46
N SER A 729 -3.01 9.86 6.33
CA SER A 729 -3.44 8.50 5.97
C SER A 729 -4.96 8.27 6.03
N SER A 730 -5.71 9.14 6.71
CA SER A 730 -7.17 9.04 6.81
C SER A 730 -7.90 10.15 6.05
N ALA A 731 -9.16 9.89 5.71
CA ALA A 731 -9.99 10.80 4.91
C ALA A 731 -10.88 11.72 5.75
N TYR A 732 -11.26 11.28 6.95
CA TYR A 732 -12.35 11.86 7.69
C TYR A 732 -11.91 13.02 8.57
N ALA A 733 -12.73 14.07 8.63
CA ALA A 733 -12.72 14.99 9.77
C ALA A 733 -13.44 14.30 10.93
N VAL A 734 -12.74 14.14 12.05
CA VAL A 734 -13.21 13.47 13.25
C VAL A 734 -13.21 14.47 14.40
N ALA A 735 -14.30 14.59 15.14
CA ALA A 735 -14.40 15.45 16.32
C ALA A 735 -14.68 14.60 17.58
N PHE A 736 -13.96 14.87 18.66
CA PHE A 736 -14.18 14.21 19.95
C PHE A 736 -15.27 14.93 20.72
N VAL A 737 -16.37 14.23 21.01
CA VAL A 737 -17.56 14.86 21.61
C VAL A 737 -17.44 14.95 23.13
N LYS A 738 -17.55 16.17 23.64
CA LYS A 738 -17.45 16.50 25.07
C LYS A 738 -18.52 15.80 25.90
N GLU A 739 -19.76 15.79 25.43
CA GLU A 739 -20.91 15.24 26.15
C GLU A 739 -20.86 13.71 26.33
N PHE A 740 -19.96 13.02 25.65
CA PHE A 740 -19.82 11.57 25.66
C PHE A 740 -18.44 11.10 26.16
N ASP A 741 -17.70 11.95 26.90
CA ASP A 741 -16.39 11.61 27.48
C ASP A 741 -15.35 11.14 26.44
N ALA A 742 -15.45 11.60 25.18
CA ALA A 742 -14.51 11.21 24.13
C ALA A 742 -13.16 11.96 24.25
N CYS A 743 -13.15 13.13 24.87
CA CYS A 743 -11.95 13.94 25.05
C CYS A 743 -11.10 13.48 26.24
N VAL A 744 -9.77 13.47 26.04
CA VAL A 744 -8.79 13.11 27.06
C VAL A 744 -7.72 14.21 27.15
N PRO A 745 -7.57 14.88 28.31
CA PRO A 745 -8.34 14.70 29.55
C PRO A 745 -9.76 15.31 29.45
N GLN A 746 -10.68 14.87 30.32
CA GLN A 746 -12.09 15.32 30.29
C GLN A 746 -12.28 16.83 30.54
N ASP A 747 -11.32 17.48 31.20
CA ASP A 747 -11.32 18.91 31.49
C ASP A 747 -10.69 19.75 30.38
N LEU A 748 -10.35 19.15 29.23
CA LEU A 748 -9.84 19.89 28.08
C LEU A 748 -10.84 20.95 27.62
N ALA A 749 -10.43 22.21 27.70
CA ALA A 749 -11.32 23.36 27.48
C ALA A 749 -11.86 23.45 26.04
N SER A 750 -11.14 22.89 25.07
CA SER A 750 -11.38 23.02 23.62
C SER A 750 -12.19 21.88 22.99
N CYS A 751 -12.70 20.93 23.78
CA CYS A 751 -13.42 19.77 23.24
C CYS A 751 -14.73 20.14 22.53
N TYR A 752 -15.06 19.45 21.43
CA TYR A 752 -16.24 19.75 20.60
C TYR A 752 -17.55 19.46 21.34
N SER A 753 -18.44 20.45 21.41
CA SER A 753 -19.80 20.30 21.94
C SER A 753 -20.81 20.30 20.80
N TYR A 754 -21.50 19.18 20.61
CA TYR A 754 -22.53 19.09 19.56
C TYR A 754 -23.74 19.99 19.89
N LYS A 755 -23.98 20.30 21.16
CA LYS A 755 -25.05 21.20 21.61
C LYS A 755 -24.81 22.64 21.15
N VAL A 756 -23.57 23.11 21.29
CA VAL A 756 -23.17 24.44 20.80
C VAL A 756 -23.31 24.51 19.27
N ALA A 757 -22.96 23.43 18.56
CA ALA A 757 -23.11 23.35 17.11
C ALA A 757 -24.61 23.32 16.68
N GLU A 758 -25.46 22.62 17.43
CA GLU A 758 -26.91 22.57 17.23
C GLU A 758 -27.56 23.96 17.42
N GLU A 759 -27.16 24.70 18.45
CA GLU A 759 -27.61 26.09 18.69
C GLU A 759 -27.25 27.04 17.54
N GLN A 760 -26.15 26.76 16.83
CA GLN A 760 -25.72 27.54 15.66
C GLN A 760 -26.42 27.13 14.36
N GLY A 761 -27.20 26.04 14.35
CA GLY A 761 -28.06 25.64 13.22
C GLY A 761 -27.35 25.03 12.01
N GLY A 762 -26.06 24.70 12.12
CA GLY A 762 -25.28 24.03 11.05
C GLY A 762 -25.16 22.51 11.20
N PHE A 763 -25.51 21.99 12.37
CA PHE A 763 -25.27 20.61 12.76
C PHE A 763 -26.43 19.69 12.37
N HIS A 764 -26.13 18.61 11.65
CA HIS A 764 -27.11 17.60 11.26
C HIS A 764 -26.55 16.19 11.41
N VAL A 765 -27.24 15.33 12.18
CA VAL A 765 -26.88 13.92 12.32
C VAL A 765 -27.52 13.11 11.19
N CYS A 766 -26.78 12.27 10.49
CA CYS A 766 -27.33 11.47 9.38
C CYS A 766 -28.31 10.41 9.90
N ALA A 767 -29.48 10.24 9.28
CA ALA A 767 -30.45 9.23 9.70
C ALA A 767 -30.00 7.80 9.32
N GLU A 768 -29.14 7.68 8.32
CA GLU A 768 -28.56 6.43 7.82
C GLU A 768 -27.72 5.72 8.88
N ASN A 769 -27.24 6.42 9.93
CA ASN A 769 -26.63 5.77 11.11
C ASN A 769 -27.57 4.72 11.75
N ASN A 770 -28.89 4.86 11.58
CA ASN A 770 -29.90 3.94 12.10
C ASN A 770 -30.25 2.78 11.17
N ASP A 771 -29.69 2.76 9.96
CA ASP A 771 -29.90 1.67 9.02
C ASP A 771 -28.77 0.64 9.16
N PRO A 772 -29.03 -0.57 9.70
CA PRO A 772 -28.00 -1.59 9.83
C PRO A 772 -27.49 -2.13 8.48
N GLN A 773 -28.17 -1.84 7.37
CA GLN A 773 -27.72 -2.19 6.02
C GLN A 773 -26.74 -1.17 5.44
N VAL A 774 -26.73 0.06 5.96
CA VAL A 774 -25.84 1.13 5.50
C VAL A 774 -24.62 1.20 6.41
N VAL A 775 -23.53 0.61 5.94
CA VAL A 775 -22.23 0.73 6.59
C VAL A 775 -21.47 1.84 5.88
N CYS A 776 -20.96 2.83 6.62
CA CYS A 776 -19.99 3.78 6.08
C CYS A 776 -18.65 3.04 5.88
N ASP A 777 -18.51 2.39 4.73
CA ASP A 777 -17.28 1.76 4.27
C ASP A 777 -16.69 2.53 3.07
N THR A 778 -15.49 2.15 2.65
CA THR A 778 -14.84 2.76 1.48
C THR A 778 -15.31 2.12 0.17
N ASN A 779 -16.39 1.34 0.14
CA ASN A 779 -16.86 0.71 -1.10
C ASN A 779 -17.60 1.76 -1.94
N PRO A 780 -17.26 1.95 -3.22
CA PRO A 780 -17.86 3.01 -4.04
C PRO A 780 -19.34 2.75 -4.34
N ASP A 781 -19.80 1.50 -4.23
CA ASP A 781 -21.19 1.08 -4.39
C ASP A 781 -22.03 1.36 -3.12
N HIS A 782 -21.38 1.52 -1.96
CA HIS A 782 -22.03 1.74 -0.67
C HIS A 782 -21.80 3.17 -0.17
N ARG A 783 -22.24 4.14 -0.96
CA ARG A 783 -22.14 5.55 -0.56
C ARG A 783 -23.02 5.80 0.66
N PHE A 784 -22.53 6.61 1.59
CA PHE A 784 -23.26 7.09 2.75
C PHE A 784 -23.81 8.50 2.45
N PRO A 785 -25.03 8.63 1.90
CA PRO A 785 -25.48 9.87 1.28
C PRO A 785 -25.81 10.99 2.27
N CYS A 786 -26.20 10.64 3.51
CA CYS A 786 -26.61 11.60 4.55
C CYS A 786 -27.69 12.59 4.06
N ASN A 787 -28.73 12.07 3.38
CA ASN A 787 -29.79 12.90 2.79
C ASN A 787 -30.91 13.22 3.76
N THR A 788 -31.00 12.46 4.85
CA THR A 788 -32.03 12.58 5.88
C THR A 788 -31.39 12.73 7.24
N TYR A 789 -32.05 13.44 8.16
CA TYR A 789 -31.46 13.79 9.44
C TYR A 789 -32.18 13.12 10.60
N ALA A 790 -31.40 12.53 11.51
CA ALA A 790 -31.91 12.06 12.79
C ALA A 790 -32.23 13.26 13.70
N PRO A 791 -33.27 13.15 14.53
CA PRO A 791 -33.71 14.27 15.37
C PRO A 791 -32.74 14.58 16.52
N ASN A 792 -31.92 13.62 16.94
CA ASN A 792 -30.96 13.78 18.04
C ASN A 792 -29.82 12.76 17.94
N LEU A 793 -28.64 13.16 18.41
CA LEU A 793 -27.44 12.31 18.49
C LEU A 793 -27.59 11.15 19.49
N SER A 794 -28.42 11.30 20.52
CA SER A 794 -28.58 10.27 21.56
C SER A 794 -29.33 9.02 21.10
N ASN A 795 -30.11 9.09 20.01
CA ASN A 795 -30.89 7.96 19.51
C ASN A 795 -30.25 7.31 18.27
N THR A 796 -29.05 7.74 17.87
CA THR A 796 -28.38 7.17 16.69
C THR A 796 -27.49 5.99 17.02
N THR A 797 -27.52 4.95 16.18
CA THR A 797 -26.58 3.83 16.29
C THR A 797 -25.15 4.29 16.01
N VAL A 798 -24.22 3.81 16.82
CA VAL A 798 -22.79 4.09 16.65
C VAL A 798 -22.17 3.10 15.66
N HIS A 799 -21.36 3.61 14.74
CA HIS A 799 -20.48 2.82 13.90
C HIS A 799 -19.22 2.47 14.68
N ASN A 800 -18.85 1.19 14.64
CA ASN A 800 -17.63 0.69 15.26
C ASN A 800 -16.58 0.53 14.18
N ASP A 801 -15.41 1.13 14.40
CA ASP A 801 -14.29 1.08 13.47
C ASP A 801 -12.98 0.87 14.24
N ALA A 802 -11.91 0.54 13.54
CA ALA A 802 -10.59 0.38 14.11
C ALA A 802 -9.57 1.18 13.29
N LEU A 803 -8.82 2.04 13.97
CA LEU A 803 -7.72 2.78 13.37
C LEU A 803 -6.40 2.17 13.84
N VAL A 804 -5.52 1.82 12.91
CA VAL A 804 -4.21 1.25 13.24
C VAL A 804 -3.15 2.32 13.08
N ILE A 805 -2.48 2.70 14.16
CA ILE A 805 -1.43 3.73 14.18
C ILE A 805 -0.21 3.15 14.89
N ASP A 806 0.97 3.26 14.28
CA ASP A 806 2.23 2.73 14.85
C ASP A 806 2.14 1.25 15.28
N GLY A 807 1.30 0.45 14.60
CA GLY A 807 1.05 -0.96 14.95
C GLY A 807 0.05 -1.20 16.08
N LEU A 808 -0.50 -0.14 16.66
CA LEU A 808 -1.51 -0.20 17.70
C LEU A 808 -2.90 0.01 17.11
N GLU A 809 -3.83 -0.84 17.51
CA GLU A 809 -5.23 -0.74 17.10
C GLU A 809 -6.02 0.08 18.12
N TYR A 810 -6.66 1.14 17.63
CA TYR A 810 -7.51 2.07 18.35
C TYR A 810 -8.96 1.84 17.95
N TYR A 811 -9.77 1.45 18.92
CA TYR A 811 -11.19 1.24 18.67
C TYR A 811 -11.93 2.57 18.66
N GLN A 812 -12.73 2.79 17.61
CA GLN A 812 -13.51 4.01 17.42
C GLN A 812 -15.00 3.67 17.49
N GLN A 813 -15.77 4.53 18.17
CA GLN A 813 -17.23 4.50 18.12
C GLN A 813 -17.72 5.88 17.69
N GLY A 814 -18.14 5.96 16.44
CA GLY A 814 -18.47 7.21 15.77
C GLY A 814 -19.89 7.29 15.26
N VAL A 815 -20.42 8.51 15.14
CA VAL A 815 -21.67 8.80 14.42
C VAL A 815 -21.35 9.74 13.26
N GLU A 816 -21.90 9.42 12.09
CA GLU A 816 -21.77 10.21 10.88
C GLU A 816 -22.69 11.45 10.94
N ALA A 817 -22.14 12.65 10.82
CA ALA A 817 -22.88 13.92 10.82
C ALA A 817 -22.39 14.89 9.73
N LEU A 818 -23.08 16.01 9.57
CA LEU A 818 -22.68 17.17 8.78
C LEU A 818 -22.59 18.39 9.69
N ASP A 819 -21.59 19.24 9.46
CA ASP A 819 -21.47 20.50 10.19
C ASP A 819 -20.81 21.58 9.30
N ASN A 820 -20.91 22.84 9.74
CA ASN A 820 -20.17 23.95 9.14
C ASN A 820 -18.71 23.91 9.61
N MET A 821 -17.78 24.07 8.68
CA MET A 821 -16.36 24.03 8.97
C MET A 821 -15.62 25.26 8.46
N MET A 822 -14.61 25.69 9.20
CA MET A 822 -13.70 26.76 8.77
C MET A 822 -12.24 26.40 9.03
N LEU A 823 -11.34 26.80 8.15
CA LEU A 823 -9.88 26.72 8.34
C LEU A 823 -9.22 28.07 8.14
N GLU A 824 -8.13 28.31 8.85
CA GLU A 824 -7.27 29.47 8.67
C GLU A 824 -6.09 29.11 7.75
N VAL A 825 -6.08 29.66 6.53
CA VAL A 825 -5.03 29.46 5.51
C VAL A 825 -4.33 30.80 5.27
N SER A 826 -3.05 30.92 5.64
CA SER A 826 -2.29 32.18 5.59
C SER A 826 -3.04 33.37 6.20
N SER A 827 -3.61 33.18 7.39
CA SER A 827 -4.43 34.18 8.08
C SER A 827 -5.74 34.58 7.39
N LYS A 828 -6.15 33.84 6.34
CA LYS A 828 -7.47 33.97 5.71
C LYS A 828 -8.36 32.83 6.15
N ILE A 829 -9.56 33.16 6.62
CA ILE A 829 -10.56 32.16 7.00
C ILE A 829 -11.29 31.68 5.75
N VAL A 830 -11.28 30.37 5.53
CA VAL A 830 -12.04 29.69 4.48
C VAL A 830 -13.12 28.87 5.16
N SER A 831 -14.37 29.01 4.69
CA SER A 831 -15.54 28.37 5.29
C SER A 831 -16.30 27.50 4.29
N TRP A 832 -16.85 26.40 4.78
CA TRP A 832 -17.72 25.48 4.05
C TRP A 832 -18.94 25.12 4.92
N SER A 833 -20.06 24.87 4.27
CA SER A 833 -21.30 24.43 4.92
C SER A 833 -21.54 22.93 4.66
N SER A 834 -22.16 22.24 5.61
CA SER A 834 -22.57 20.84 5.48
C SER A 834 -21.42 19.91 5.08
N VAL A 835 -20.26 20.04 5.74
CA VAL A 835 -19.11 19.17 5.51
C VAL A 835 -19.25 17.89 6.36
N PRO A 836 -18.94 16.70 5.81
CA PRO A 836 -18.92 15.46 6.60
C PRO A 836 -17.98 15.54 7.80
N VAL A 837 -18.52 15.17 8.96
CA VAL A 837 -17.77 14.99 10.20
C VAL A 837 -18.19 13.67 10.85
N ARG A 838 -17.22 12.93 11.38
CA ARG A 838 -17.46 11.78 12.25
C ARG A 838 -17.32 12.21 13.71
N LEU A 839 -18.37 12.03 14.49
CA LEU A 839 -18.42 12.39 15.90
C LEU A 839 -18.05 11.18 16.76
N LEU A 840 -16.90 11.19 17.43
CA LEU A 840 -16.56 10.09 18.34
C LEU A 840 -17.27 10.27 19.68
N LEU A 841 -17.99 9.22 20.08
CA LEU A 841 -18.72 9.16 21.34
C LEU A 841 -17.95 8.41 22.44
N LYS A 842 -16.76 7.91 22.13
CA LYS A 842 -15.85 7.31 23.10
C LYS A 842 -14.44 7.76 22.81
N ASN A 843 -13.63 7.78 23.86
CA ASN A 843 -12.22 8.09 23.73
C ASN A 843 -11.50 7.04 22.87
N LEU A 844 -10.55 7.51 22.07
CA LEU A 844 -9.65 6.65 21.34
C LEU A 844 -8.69 6.01 22.34
N THR A 845 -9.00 4.79 22.75
CA THR A 845 -8.13 4.00 23.63
C THR A 845 -7.49 2.90 22.81
N ALA A 846 -6.17 2.81 22.89
CA ALA A 846 -5.46 1.65 22.38
C ALA A 846 -5.99 0.41 23.11
N LEU A 847 -6.15 -0.72 22.41
CA LEU A 847 -6.64 -1.97 22.99
C LEU A 847 -5.79 -2.49 24.16
N ARG A 848 -4.58 -1.97 24.35
CA ARG A 848 -3.67 -2.37 25.42
C ARG A 848 -3.28 -1.18 26.31
N PRO A 849 -3.42 -1.31 27.64
CA PRO A 849 -2.94 -0.31 28.56
C PRO A 849 -1.39 -0.32 28.62
N ASN A 850 -0.78 0.85 28.84
CA ASN A 850 0.67 1.07 28.99
C ASN A 850 1.48 1.19 27.68
N VAL A 851 1.09 2.10 26.80
CA VAL A 851 1.86 2.48 25.60
C VAL A 851 2.89 3.57 25.93
N SER A 852 4.01 3.63 25.19
CA SER A 852 5.04 4.67 25.42
C SER A 852 4.58 6.08 25.06
N LEU A 853 3.62 6.20 24.13
CA LEU A 853 3.04 7.46 23.69
C LEU A 853 1.51 7.40 23.79
N ASP A 854 0.94 8.33 24.55
CA ASP A 854 -0.50 8.48 24.72
C ASP A 854 -1.06 9.33 23.58
N LEU A 855 -1.24 8.70 22.41
CA LEU A 855 -1.75 9.37 21.21
C LEU A 855 -3.11 10.05 21.49
N PHE A 856 -3.36 11.15 20.79
CA PHE A 856 -4.56 11.98 20.89
C PHE A 856 -4.77 12.71 22.22
N ARG A 857 -3.86 12.56 23.19
CA ARG A 857 -3.91 13.35 24.41
C ARG A 857 -3.75 14.84 24.10
N GLY A 858 -4.73 15.64 24.50
CA GLY A 858 -4.76 17.08 24.24
C GLY A 858 -5.17 17.46 22.81
N ALA A 859 -5.59 16.49 21.98
CA ALA A 859 -6.22 16.76 20.70
C ALA A 859 -7.75 16.77 20.85
N ASP A 860 -8.42 17.59 20.04
CA ASP A 860 -9.88 17.70 20.00
C ASP A 860 -10.52 16.81 18.90
N GLY A 861 -9.67 16.15 18.08
CA GLY A 861 -10.10 15.30 16.99
C GLY A 861 -9.00 15.02 15.95
N ILE A 862 -9.39 14.65 14.73
CA ILE A 862 -8.49 14.30 13.61
C ILE A 862 -8.95 15.04 12.35
N LEU A 863 -8.02 15.62 11.60
CA LEU A 863 -8.23 16.09 10.23
C LEU A 863 -7.56 15.13 9.27
N GLY A 864 -8.35 14.29 8.61
CA GLY A 864 -7.88 13.42 7.55
C GLY A 864 -7.39 14.22 6.32
N GLY A 865 -6.16 13.96 5.92
CA GLY A 865 -5.41 14.56 4.80
C GLY A 865 -5.27 13.64 3.58
N SER A 866 -5.98 12.50 3.55
CA SER A 866 -6.01 11.62 2.38
C SER A 866 -6.99 12.10 1.31
N GLY A 867 -6.94 11.49 0.12
CA GLY A 867 -7.92 11.73 -0.94
C GLY A 867 -9.34 11.31 -0.55
N TYR A 868 -10.33 11.86 -1.25
CA TYR A 868 -11.76 11.67 -0.96
C TYR A 868 -12.28 10.26 -1.27
N THR A 869 -11.55 9.44 -2.02
CA THR A 869 -11.95 8.06 -2.33
C THR A 869 -11.89 7.15 -1.10
N LEU A 870 -11.14 7.51 -0.06
CA LEU A 870 -11.18 6.85 1.25
C LEU A 870 -12.34 7.32 2.15
N SER A 871 -13.15 8.27 1.69
CA SER A 871 -14.35 8.71 2.40
C SER A 871 -15.58 7.99 1.84
N CYS A 872 -16.36 7.36 2.73
CA CYS A 872 -17.67 6.77 2.41
C CYS A 872 -18.68 7.78 1.84
N ARG A 873 -18.40 9.09 1.94
CA ARG A 873 -19.25 10.17 1.40
C ARG A 873 -18.71 10.82 0.13
N ASN A 874 -17.61 10.30 -0.42
CA ASN A 874 -16.97 10.80 -1.64
C ASN A 874 -16.61 12.31 -1.57
N THR A 875 -16.42 12.83 -0.37
CA THR A 875 -16.00 14.21 -0.10
C THR A 875 -15.37 14.29 1.29
N THR A 876 -14.39 15.18 1.44
CA THR A 876 -13.64 15.40 2.69
C THR A 876 -13.31 16.87 2.83
N LEU A 877 -13.10 17.35 4.06
CA LEU A 877 -12.67 18.72 4.30
C LEU A 877 -11.33 19.01 3.59
N TRP A 878 -10.41 18.06 3.60
CA TRP A 878 -9.12 18.18 2.92
C TRP A 878 -9.27 18.31 1.40
N HIS A 879 -10.12 17.50 0.77
CA HIS A 879 -10.40 17.60 -0.65
C HIS A 879 -11.00 18.97 -1.02
N LEU A 880 -11.95 19.46 -0.22
CA LEU A 880 -12.53 20.79 -0.40
C LEU A 880 -11.50 21.91 -0.22
N LEU A 881 -10.55 21.75 0.71
CA LEU A 881 -9.45 22.68 0.89
C LEU A 881 -8.53 22.70 -0.33
N LEU A 882 -8.07 21.54 -0.81
CA LEU A 882 -7.22 21.43 -2.00
C LEU A 882 -7.89 22.05 -3.24
N GLN A 883 -9.20 21.82 -3.42
CA GLN A 883 -9.97 22.47 -4.49
C GLN A 883 -10.02 23.98 -4.32
N LYS A 884 -10.27 24.47 -3.09
CA LYS A 884 -10.39 25.90 -2.82
C LYS A 884 -9.08 26.67 -2.98
N THR A 885 -7.94 26.03 -2.70
CA THR A 885 -6.60 26.60 -2.89
C THR A 885 -6.06 26.35 -4.30
N ASN A 886 -6.78 25.61 -5.15
CA ASN A 886 -6.26 25.08 -6.43
C ASN A 886 -4.91 24.40 -6.24
N ALA A 887 -4.79 23.57 -5.19
CA ALA A 887 -3.55 22.89 -4.86
C ALA A 887 -3.26 21.77 -5.86
N THR A 888 -2.13 21.86 -6.55
CA THR A 888 -1.58 20.84 -7.45
C THR A 888 -0.53 19.99 -6.73
N ASN A 889 0.09 20.57 -5.70
CA ASN A 889 0.98 19.90 -4.76
C ASN A 889 0.83 20.56 -3.39
N PHE A 890 1.28 19.83 -2.37
CA PHE A 890 1.48 20.39 -1.04
C PHE A 890 2.77 19.87 -0.42
N PHE A 891 3.34 20.66 0.48
CA PHE A 891 4.62 20.42 1.11
C PHE A 891 4.44 20.42 2.63
N LEU A 892 4.90 19.35 3.28
CA LEU A 892 4.89 19.21 4.74
C LEU A 892 6.19 19.81 5.29
N ASP A 893 6.14 21.09 5.64
CA ASP A 893 7.26 21.81 6.27
C ASP A 893 7.18 21.67 7.79
N PHE A 894 7.37 20.45 8.26
CA PHE A 894 7.25 20.10 9.67
C PHE A 894 8.59 20.33 10.36
N HIS A 895 8.66 21.21 11.34
CA HIS A 895 9.86 21.40 12.15
C HIS A 895 9.83 20.47 13.37
N PRO A 896 10.99 20.05 13.90
CA PRO A 896 11.03 19.14 15.04
C PRO A 896 10.17 19.65 16.21
N PRO A 897 9.31 18.79 16.81
CA PRO A 897 8.46 19.20 17.91
C PRO A 897 9.30 19.63 19.12
N PRO A 898 8.73 20.42 20.06
CA PRO A 898 9.49 20.96 21.20
C PRO A 898 10.20 19.91 22.09
N ALA A 899 9.66 18.70 22.12
CA ALA A 899 10.20 17.56 22.85
C ALA A 899 11.30 16.79 22.09
N ALA A 900 11.47 17.03 20.78
CA ALA A 900 12.60 16.49 20.02
C ALA A 900 13.93 17.02 20.55
N ILE A 901 14.98 16.20 20.47
CA ILE A 901 16.32 16.60 20.95
C ILE A 901 16.92 17.71 20.09
N LEU A 902 16.73 17.61 18.77
CA LEU A 902 17.13 18.64 17.82
C LEU A 902 15.97 19.61 17.70
N ARG A 903 16.19 20.85 18.15
CA ARG A 903 15.17 21.90 18.12
C ARG A 903 15.41 22.82 16.93
N ASP A 904 14.32 23.15 16.26
CA ASP A 904 14.25 24.28 15.33
C ASP A 904 13.16 25.21 15.87
N SER A 905 13.41 26.51 15.86
CA SER A 905 12.43 27.52 16.28
C SER A 905 11.43 27.89 15.19
N SER A 906 11.65 27.39 13.97
CA SER A 906 10.81 27.69 12.82
C SER A 906 9.41 27.07 12.98
N PRO A 907 8.34 27.80 12.62
CA PRO A 907 6.99 27.28 12.73
C PRO A 907 6.77 26.13 11.74
N SER A 908 6.01 25.12 12.16
CA SER A 908 5.60 24.05 11.27
C SER A 908 4.40 24.48 10.44
N ARG A 909 4.36 24.07 9.18
CA ARG A 909 3.30 24.46 8.24
C ARG A 909 3.10 23.43 7.16
N ILE A 910 1.90 23.40 6.59
CA ILE A 910 1.61 22.71 5.34
C ILE A 910 1.48 23.78 4.26
N VAL A 911 2.38 23.76 3.28
CA VAL A 911 2.46 24.77 2.22
C VAL A 911 1.79 24.25 0.96
N PHE A 912 0.99 25.07 0.29
CA PHE A 912 0.29 24.69 -0.94
C PHE A 912 0.96 25.33 -2.16
N ASN A 913 1.12 24.57 -3.25
CA ASN A 913 1.63 25.03 -4.55
C ASN A 913 3.07 25.59 -4.59
N GLU A 914 3.71 25.73 -3.45
CA GLU A 914 5.07 26.23 -3.33
C GLU A 914 5.95 25.23 -2.60
N VAL A 915 7.17 25.10 -3.10
CA VAL A 915 8.23 24.30 -2.51
C VAL A 915 9.37 25.24 -2.16
N ASP A 916 9.91 25.11 -0.95
CA ASP A 916 11.09 25.85 -0.51
C ASP A 916 12.19 25.77 -1.58
N PRO A 917 12.65 26.91 -2.14
CA PRO A 917 13.70 26.94 -3.13
C PRO A 917 14.98 26.18 -2.70
N ALA A 918 15.32 26.21 -1.41
CA ALA A 918 16.50 25.51 -0.89
C ALA A 918 16.32 23.99 -0.89
N ALA A 919 15.12 23.51 -0.60
CA ALA A 919 14.80 22.09 -0.65
C ALA A 919 14.68 21.59 -2.09
N ARG A 920 14.18 22.44 -3.01
CA ARG A 920 13.87 22.09 -4.41
C ARG A 920 15.05 21.44 -5.15
N GLU A 921 16.26 21.93 -4.93
CA GLU A 921 17.47 21.39 -5.59
C GLU A 921 17.88 20.00 -5.08
N HIS A 922 17.42 19.62 -3.89
CA HIS A 922 17.76 18.38 -3.21
C HIS A 922 16.62 17.35 -3.22
N LEU A 923 15.45 17.71 -3.77
CA LEU A 923 14.31 16.82 -3.85
C LEU A 923 14.57 15.67 -4.82
N LEU A 924 14.43 14.45 -4.31
CA LEU A 924 14.37 13.23 -5.09
C LEU A 924 12.90 12.83 -5.20
N TRP A 925 12.45 12.49 -6.40
CA TRP A 925 11.05 12.11 -6.64
C TRP A 925 10.91 10.59 -6.69
N SER A 926 9.85 10.08 -6.07
CA SER A 926 9.44 8.69 -6.25
C SER A 926 8.95 8.44 -7.66
N GLN A 927 8.95 7.17 -8.04
CA GLN A 927 8.16 6.74 -9.18
C GLN A 927 6.67 7.08 -8.97
N PRO A 928 5.92 7.41 -10.04
CA PRO A 928 4.49 7.61 -9.95
C PRO A 928 3.80 6.37 -9.38
N LYS A 929 2.94 6.55 -8.36
CA LYS A 929 2.14 5.46 -7.80
C LYS A 929 1.12 4.97 -8.84
N GLN A 930 0.64 3.74 -8.67
CA GLN A 930 -0.42 3.22 -9.54
C GLN A 930 -1.76 3.85 -9.15
N THR A 931 -2.37 4.59 -10.07
CA THR A 931 -3.68 5.20 -9.89
C THR A 931 -4.80 4.33 -10.46
N GLY A 932 -6.04 4.59 -10.05
CA GLY A 932 -7.25 3.88 -10.50
C GLY A 932 -7.78 2.82 -9.54
N ASP A 933 -7.11 2.65 -8.40
CA ASP A 933 -7.65 1.95 -7.23
C ASP A 933 -7.98 2.96 -6.13
N MET A 934 -9.04 2.72 -5.38
CA MET A 934 -9.54 3.69 -4.40
C MET A 934 -8.56 3.98 -3.26
N ILE A 935 -7.84 2.95 -2.81
CA ILE A 935 -6.89 3.07 -1.71
C ILE A 935 -5.65 3.80 -2.22
N ASN A 936 -5.12 3.34 -3.35
CA ASN A 936 -3.90 3.93 -3.93
C ASN A 936 -4.12 5.37 -4.36
N ASP A 937 -5.29 5.75 -4.89
CA ASP A 937 -5.57 7.12 -5.31
C ASP A 937 -5.58 8.09 -4.13
N ALA A 938 -6.12 7.66 -2.98
CA ALA A 938 -6.26 8.53 -1.81
C ALA A 938 -5.08 8.51 -0.84
N MET A 939 -4.39 7.38 -0.65
CA MET A 939 -3.23 7.33 0.24
C MET A 939 -2.01 7.98 -0.39
N HIS A 940 -1.21 8.66 0.43
CA HIS A 940 0.08 9.21 0.01
C HIS A 940 1.14 8.13 0.14
N GLU A 941 1.18 7.23 -0.84
CA GLU A 941 2.08 6.08 -0.88
C GLU A 941 3.24 6.26 -1.89
N LEU A 942 4.36 5.63 -1.58
CA LEU A 942 5.53 5.51 -2.45
C LEU A 942 6.22 4.16 -2.24
N LEU A 943 7.04 3.74 -3.22
CA LEU A 943 7.95 2.61 -3.04
C LEU A 943 9.33 3.13 -2.65
N ILE A 944 9.91 2.57 -1.60
CA ILE A 944 11.33 2.78 -1.27
C ILE A 944 12.14 1.56 -1.69
N TYR A 945 13.36 1.79 -2.17
CA TYR A 945 14.26 0.77 -2.69
C TYR A 945 15.51 0.68 -1.83
N ARG A 946 15.95 -0.56 -1.57
CA ARG A 946 17.22 -0.88 -0.87
C ARG A 946 17.45 -0.02 0.39
N PRO A 947 16.53 -0.02 1.38
CA PRO A 947 16.76 0.67 2.63
C PRO A 947 17.96 0.06 3.36
N LYS A 948 18.94 0.89 3.69
CA LYS A 948 20.21 0.49 4.30
C LYS A 948 20.45 1.22 5.61
N VAL A 949 21.02 0.50 6.57
CA VAL A 949 21.58 1.04 7.81
C VAL A 949 22.91 0.35 8.04
N CYS A 950 23.95 1.05 8.50
CA CYS A 950 25.25 0.41 8.75
C CYS A 950 25.84 -0.31 7.52
N GLY A 951 25.52 0.19 6.32
CA GLY A 951 25.90 -0.43 5.04
C GLY A 951 25.18 -1.75 4.71
N VAL A 952 24.26 -2.21 5.56
CA VAL A 952 23.49 -3.46 5.37
C VAL A 952 22.12 -3.14 4.79
N ASP A 953 21.72 -3.87 3.74
CA ASP A 953 20.39 -3.79 3.14
C ASP A 953 19.35 -4.51 4.01
N LEU A 954 18.40 -3.76 4.54
CA LEU A 954 17.34 -4.26 5.41
C LEU A 954 16.34 -5.15 4.65
N LEU A 955 16.25 -5.06 3.32
CA LEU A 955 15.37 -5.90 2.50
C LEU A 955 16.08 -7.12 1.90
N TYR A 956 17.34 -7.37 2.27
CA TYR A 956 18.12 -8.50 1.76
C TYR A 956 17.34 -9.83 1.75
N ASN A 957 17.37 -10.49 0.59
CA ASN A 957 16.65 -11.72 0.23
C ASN A 957 15.11 -11.70 0.38
N ALA A 958 14.50 -10.58 0.80
CA ALA A 958 13.06 -10.44 0.93
C ALA A 958 12.43 -9.76 -0.29
N SER A 959 12.92 -8.57 -0.66
CA SER A 959 12.44 -7.79 -1.81
C SER A 959 13.51 -6.77 -2.24
N SER A 960 13.38 -6.16 -3.42
CA SER A 960 14.18 -4.97 -3.79
C SER A 960 13.55 -3.66 -3.32
N ASN A 961 12.25 -3.68 -3.03
CA ASN A 961 11.46 -2.51 -2.63
C ASN A 961 10.43 -2.85 -1.55
N TRP A 962 9.88 -1.81 -0.94
CA TRP A 962 8.79 -1.94 0.02
C TRP A 962 7.84 -0.75 -0.06
N LEU A 963 6.55 -1.00 0.15
CA LEU A 963 5.53 0.05 0.20
C LEU A 963 5.72 0.91 1.45
N THR A 964 5.73 2.21 1.24
CA THR A 964 5.83 3.22 2.30
C THR A 964 4.68 4.20 2.17
N ILE A 965 4.01 4.52 3.27
CA ILE A 965 2.96 5.53 3.33
C ILE A 965 3.41 6.71 4.18
N ILE A 966 2.93 7.90 3.84
CA ILE A 966 3.02 9.07 4.73
C ILE A 966 1.82 9.01 5.67
N ASP A 967 2.07 8.71 6.94
CA ASP A 967 1.04 8.58 7.98
C ASP A 967 1.41 9.48 9.16
N THR A 968 0.93 10.71 9.13
CA THR A 968 1.20 11.69 10.18
C THR A 968 0.33 11.52 11.43
N SER A 969 -0.55 10.51 11.48
CA SER A 969 -1.30 10.19 12.70
C SER A 969 -0.38 9.63 13.79
N GLY A 970 0.59 8.81 13.40
CA GLY A 970 1.66 8.32 14.25
C GLY A 970 2.86 9.26 14.23
N PRO A 971 3.53 9.51 15.36
CA PRO A 971 4.76 10.28 15.36
C PRO A 971 5.96 9.50 14.83
N CYS A 972 5.96 8.17 14.93
CA CYS A 972 7.16 7.37 14.75
C CYS A 972 7.35 6.80 13.34
N LEU A 973 8.58 6.37 13.04
CA LEU A 973 8.84 5.49 11.91
C LEU A 973 8.29 4.10 12.24
N ALA A 974 7.12 3.74 11.72
CA ALA A 974 6.54 2.42 11.94
C ALA A 974 7.09 1.44 10.91
N LEU A 975 7.66 0.32 11.38
CA LEU A 975 8.25 -0.70 10.54
C LEU A 975 7.53 -2.04 10.70
N PRO A 976 7.36 -2.80 9.60
CA PRO A 976 7.04 -4.21 9.65
C PRO A 976 7.90 -4.96 10.67
N PRO A 977 7.36 -5.97 11.39
CA PRO A 977 8.09 -6.70 12.42
C PRO A 977 9.49 -7.17 12.01
N PHE A 978 9.63 -7.70 10.79
CA PHE A 978 10.93 -8.19 10.30
C PHE A 978 11.92 -7.06 9.98
N LEU A 979 11.44 -5.91 9.45
CA LEU A 979 12.29 -4.75 9.20
C LEU A 979 12.69 -4.07 10.50
N PHE A 980 11.77 -3.99 11.45
CA PHE A 980 12.03 -3.50 12.79
C PHE A 980 13.14 -4.32 13.45
N ASP A 981 12.99 -5.65 13.49
CA ASP A 981 13.99 -6.54 14.10
C ASP A 981 15.35 -6.38 13.41
N ARG A 982 15.40 -6.34 12.08
CA ARG A 982 16.64 -6.11 11.32
C ARG A 982 17.29 -4.78 11.66
N LEU A 983 16.54 -3.67 11.70
CA LEU A 983 17.06 -2.36 12.08
C LEU A 983 17.63 -2.38 13.52
N MET A 984 16.88 -2.93 14.48
CA MET A 984 17.27 -2.96 15.89
C MET A 984 18.52 -3.82 16.16
N THR A 985 18.85 -4.80 15.30
CA THR A 985 20.11 -5.58 15.43
C THR A 985 21.37 -4.78 15.10
N HIS A 986 21.24 -3.68 14.35
CA HIS A 986 22.37 -2.90 13.85
C HIS A 986 22.63 -1.62 14.63
N ILE A 987 21.66 -1.12 15.38
CA ILE A 987 21.74 0.19 16.05
C ILE A 987 21.92 0.05 17.58
N PRO A 988 22.61 0.99 18.25
CA PRO A 988 22.92 0.89 19.67
C PRO A 988 21.74 1.39 20.53
N VAL A 989 20.71 0.54 20.66
CA VAL A 989 19.48 0.84 21.40
C VAL A 989 19.15 -0.26 22.42
N ASP A 990 18.50 0.14 23.50
CA ASP A 990 17.98 -0.75 24.54
C ASP A 990 16.45 -0.78 24.45
N CYS A 991 15.88 -1.93 24.09
CA CYS A 991 14.44 -2.12 23.97
C CYS A 991 13.88 -2.80 25.24
N PRO A 992 12.69 -2.42 25.73
CA PRO A 992 12.07 -3.02 26.92
C PRO A 992 11.44 -4.41 26.67
N PHE A 993 11.59 -4.94 25.46
CA PHE A 993 11.09 -6.25 25.01
C PHE A 993 12.20 -7.00 24.26
N LYS A 994 12.06 -8.32 24.13
CA LYS A 994 13.05 -9.16 23.41
C LYS A 994 12.81 -9.15 21.90
N MET A 995 13.84 -9.46 21.10
CA MET A 995 13.64 -9.66 19.66
C MET A 995 12.61 -10.76 19.38
N GLY A 996 11.76 -10.51 18.39
CA GLY A 996 10.63 -11.37 18.04
C GLY A 996 9.42 -11.28 18.99
N GLU A 997 9.54 -10.60 20.13
CA GLU A 997 8.40 -10.28 20.99
C GLU A 997 7.65 -9.06 20.44
N LYS A 998 6.33 -9.06 20.60
CA LYS A 998 5.51 -7.89 20.27
C LYS A 998 5.90 -6.74 21.19
N SER A 999 6.11 -5.56 20.61
CA SER A 999 6.42 -4.32 21.33
C SER A 999 5.22 -3.75 22.08
N TYR A 1000 4.00 -3.97 21.57
CA TYR A 1000 2.78 -3.35 22.10
C TYR A 1000 2.88 -1.83 22.26
N GLY A 1001 3.56 -1.15 21.34
CA GLY A 1001 3.72 0.31 21.36
C GLY A 1001 4.77 0.80 22.34
N HIS A 1002 5.58 -0.10 22.91
CA HIS A 1002 6.78 0.29 23.64
C HIS A 1002 7.89 0.71 22.67
N LEU A 1003 8.55 1.82 22.98
CA LEU A 1003 9.67 2.34 22.19
C LEU A 1003 11.02 1.98 22.83
N CYS A 1004 12.07 1.91 22.01
CA CYS A 1004 13.43 1.66 22.48
C CYS A 1004 14.14 2.97 22.90
N SER A 1005 15.09 2.88 23.81
CA SER A 1005 15.94 4.00 24.24
C SER A 1005 17.31 3.94 23.58
N PRO A 1006 17.85 5.04 23.04
CA PRO A 1006 19.22 5.05 22.54
C PRO A 1006 20.23 4.94 23.69
N GLN A 1007 21.29 4.16 23.49
CA GLN A 1007 22.36 4.03 24.47
C GLN A 1007 23.10 5.35 24.69
N ALA A 1008 23.47 5.65 25.94
CA ALA A 1008 23.97 6.98 26.32
C ALA A 1008 25.27 7.42 25.61
N THR A 1009 26.09 6.47 25.17
CA THR A 1009 27.43 6.72 24.59
C THR A 1009 27.47 6.62 23.07
N GLY A 1010 26.41 6.16 22.42
CA GLY A 1010 26.38 5.87 20.98
C GLY A 1010 25.84 7.03 20.14
N THR A 1011 26.55 7.36 19.06
CA THR A 1011 25.96 8.09 17.94
C THR A 1011 25.05 7.15 17.16
N LEU A 1012 23.83 7.57 16.84
CA LEU A 1012 22.93 6.76 16.01
C LEU A 1012 23.34 6.86 14.53
N PRO A 1013 23.23 5.76 13.76
CA PRO A 1013 23.48 5.78 12.32
C PRO A 1013 22.32 6.42 11.56
N SER A 1014 22.46 6.52 10.24
CA SER A 1014 21.38 6.95 9.34
C SER A 1014 20.72 5.76 8.66
N LEU A 1015 19.43 5.89 8.36
CA LEU A 1015 18.70 5.04 7.43
C LEU A 1015 18.72 5.70 6.05
N SER A 1016 19.39 5.08 5.07
CA SER A 1016 19.42 5.57 3.69
C SER A 1016 18.56 4.71 2.77
N PHE A 1017 17.82 5.28 1.83
CA PHE A 1017 17.01 4.53 0.88
C PHE A 1017 16.87 5.28 -0.45
N GLN A 1018 16.48 4.56 -1.50
CA GLN A 1018 16.30 5.10 -2.85
C GLN A 1018 14.80 5.23 -3.16
N LEU A 1019 14.44 6.14 -4.06
CA LEU A 1019 13.05 6.38 -4.48
C LEU A 1019 12.73 5.84 -5.88
N GLU A 1020 13.75 5.36 -6.58
CA GLU A 1020 13.66 4.77 -7.91
C GLU A 1020 14.50 3.49 -7.98
N ASP A 1021 14.05 2.51 -8.77
CA ASP A 1021 14.82 1.30 -9.07
C ASP A 1021 15.93 1.58 -10.08
N SER A 1022 16.95 2.31 -9.64
CA SER A 1022 18.11 2.60 -10.47
C SER A 1022 19.18 1.51 -10.34
N GLN A 1023 19.65 1.03 -11.49
CA GLN A 1023 20.79 0.10 -11.57
C GLN A 1023 22.14 0.82 -11.56
N GLU A 1024 22.15 2.16 -11.41
CA GLU A 1024 23.39 2.90 -11.25
C GLU A 1024 24.17 2.38 -10.02
N PRO A 1025 25.50 2.44 -10.06
CA PRO A 1025 26.32 1.95 -8.94
C PRO A 1025 26.08 2.73 -7.64
N GLU A 1026 25.77 4.02 -7.76
CA GLU A 1026 25.47 4.93 -6.64
C GLU A 1026 24.27 5.81 -6.98
N PRO A 1027 23.05 5.26 -7.01
CA PRO A 1027 21.88 6.05 -7.31
C PRO A 1027 21.61 7.02 -6.16
N PRO A 1028 20.99 8.18 -6.45
CA PRO A 1028 20.70 9.17 -5.42
C PRO A 1028 19.82 8.55 -4.33
N SER A 1029 20.21 8.80 -3.08
CA SER A 1029 19.53 8.23 -1.91
C SER A 1029 19.13 9.34 -0.94
N VAL A 1030 17.97 9.14 -0.33
CA VAL A 1030 17.47 9.95 0.79
C VAL A 1030 18.08 9.39 2.06
N VAL A 1031 18.55 10.26 2.96
CA VAL A 1031 19.23 9.89 4.20
C VAL A 1031 18.44 10.43 5.38
N LEU A 1032 17.90 9.52 6.19
CA LEU A 1032 17.18 9.81 7.42
C LEU A 1032 18.07 9.56 8.64
N SER A 1033 18.56 10.62 9.26
CA SER A 1033 19.33 10.52 10.51
C SER A 1033 18.43 10.04 11.66
N LEU A 1034 18.72 8.86 12.23
CA LEU A 1034 17.92 8.33 13.34
C LEU A 1034 18.02 9.19 14.60
N LYS A 1035 19.05 10.03 14.72
CA LYS A 1035 19.19 11.03 15.78
C LYS A 1035 18.06 12.06 15.78
N ARG A 1036 17.49 12.38 14.61
CA ARG A 1036 16.35 13.29 14.47
C ARG A 1036 15.05 12.69 14.99
N LEU A 1037 14.96 11.36 15.07
CA LEU A 1037 13.81 10.65 15.61
C LEU A 1037 13.87 10.49 17.14
N VAL A 1038 14.88 11.04 17.81
CA VAL A 1038 15.01 10.95 19.27
C VAL A 1038 14.31 12.13 19.94
N PHE A 1039 13.44 11.82 20.89
CA PHE A 1039 12.71 12.80 21.70
C PHE A 1039 12.83 12.49 23.19
N ARG A 1040 12.37 13.43 24.02
CA ARG A 1040 12.22 13.25 25.47
C ARG A 1040 10.77 13.07 25.84
N ASN A 1041 10.45 11.97 26.52
CA ASN A 1041 9.10 11.76 27.05
C ASN A 1041 8.81 12.70 28.23
N ALA A 1042 7.60 12.64 28.79
CA ALA A 1042 7.21 13.44 29.97
C ALA A 1042 8.08 13.17 31.22
N SER A 1043 8.67 11.97 31.33
CA SER A 1043 9.62 11.62 32.40
C SER A 1043 11.03 12.18 32.17
N GLY A 1044 11.31 12.73 30.98
CA GLY A 1044 12.62 13.24 30.56
C GLY A 1044 13.55 12.20 29.93
N ASP A 1045 13.11 10.94 29.83
CA ASP A 1045 13.85 9.84 29.23
C ASP A 1045 13.95 10.03 27.72
N LYS A 1046 15.10 9.66 27.15
CA LYS A 1046 15.29 9.67 25.70
C LYS A 1046 14.68 8.40 25.10
N LEU A 1047 13.80 8.57 24.13
CA LEU A 1047 13.19 7.49 23.37
C LEU A 1047 13.48 7.71 21.88
N LEU A 1048 13.72 6.62 21.17
CA LEU A 1048 13.83 6.60 19.71
C LEU A 1048 12.44 6.33 19.12
N CYS A 1049 11.93 7.25 18.30
CA CYS A 1049 10.62 7.15 17.68
C CYS A 1049 10.65 6.23 16.44
N VAL A 1050 10.90 4.95 16.70
CA VAL A 1050 10.77 3.86 15.72
C VAL A 1050 9.86 2.81 16.35
N ALA A 1051 8.71 2.56 15.72
CA ALA A 1051 7.67 1.66 16.24
C ALA A 1051 7.66 0.34 15.46
N ARG A 1052 7.32 -0.75 16.15
CA ARG A 1052 7.13 -2.07 15.56
C ARG A 1052 5.65 -2.27 15.24
N GLN A 1053 5.32 -2.59 14.00
CA GLN A 1053 3.94 -2.87 13.59
C GLN A 1053 3.47 -4.25 14.06
N ASP A 1054 2.95 -4.36 15.28
CA ASP A 1054 2.51 -5.63 15.88
C ASP A 1054 1.09 -6.06 15.48
N THR A 1055 0.78 -6.02 14.18
CA THR A 1055 -0.55 -6.34 13.68
C THR A 1055 -1.00 -7.74 14.13
N ASN A 1056 -2.25 -7.83 14.58
CA ASN A 1056 -2.84 -9.07 15.08
C ASN A 1056 -3.35 -9.89 13.89
N LYS A 1057 -2.53 -10.79 13.34
CA LYS A 1057 -2.90 -12.15 12.89
C LYS A 1057 -1.81 -12.70 11.99
N GLU A 1058 -1.93 -13.99 11.71
CA GLU A 1058 -1.13 -14.88 10.87
C GLU A 1058 -0.98 -14.42 9.40
N THR A 1059 -1.20 -13.13 9.11
CA THR A 1059 -0.96 -12.55 7.80
C THR A 1059 0.49 -12.73 7.45
N ILE A 1060 0.71 -13.24 6.24
CA ILE A 1060 2.04 -13.54 5.73
C ILE A 1060 2.83 -12.22 5.77
N PRO A 1061 3.98 -12.15 6.48
CA PRO A 1061 4.77 -10.93 6.64
C PRO A 1061 5.21 -10.26 5.32
N ALA A 1062 4.98 -10.93 4.20
CA ALA A 1062 5.33 -10.50 2.85
C ALA A 1062 4.24 -9.69 2.14
N ASP A 1063 3.02 -9.57 2.71
CA ASP A 1063 1.99 -8.74 2.10
C ASP A 1063 2.21 -7.27 2.42
N MET A 1064 2.74 -6.54 1.44
CA MET A 1064 3.08 -5.12 1.55
C MET A 1064 1.86 -4.22 1.81
N MET A 1065 0.63 -4.67 1.50
CA MET A 1065 -0.57 -3.87 1.78
C MET A 1065 -0.81 -3.73 3.28
N TYR A 1066 -0.71 -4.84 4.02
CA TYR A 1066 -0.98 -4.87 5.46
C TYR A 1066 0.26 -4.62 6.33
N SER A 1067 1.43 -4.64 5.71
CA SER A 1067 2.72 -4.52 6.37
C SER A 1067 3.59 -3.49 5.64
N HIS A 1068 3.11 -2.27 5.49
CA HIS A 1068 3.83 -1.16 4.87
C HIS A 1068 4.75 -0.45 5.88
N ILE A 1069 5.73 0.32 5.41
CA ILE A 1069 6.49 1.26 6.25
C ILE A 1069 5.65 2.53 6.41
N ALA A 1070 5.52 3.07 7.62
CA ALA A 1070 4.79 4.32 7.85
C ALA A 1070 5.76 5.43 8.24
N PHE A 1071 5.78 6.52 7.47
CA PHE A 1071 6.52 7.73 7.78
C PHE A 1071 5.66 8.66 8.64
N GLY A 1072 5.88 8.55 9.96
CA GLY A 1072 5.27 9.39 10.97
C GLY A 1072 5.67 10.86 10.92
N SER A 1073 5.03 11.66 11.78
CA SER A 1073 5.29 13.11 11.86
C SER A 1073 6.76 13.46 12.17
N MET A 1074 7.46 12.65 12.97
CA MET A 1074 8.89 12.87 13.25
C MET A 1074 9.75 12.62 12.02
N VAL A 1075 9.39 11.62 11.21
CA VAL A 1075 10.07 11.36 9.92
C VAL A 1075 9.80 12.51 8.96
N ALA A 1076 8.55 12.94 8.85
CA ALA A 1076 8.18 14.11 8.05
C ALA A 1076 8.86 15.40 8.56
N SER A 1077 9.25 15.50 9.83
CA SER A 1077 10.04 16.63 10.33
C SER A 1077 11.55 16.54 10.07
N ALA A 1078 12.03 15.31 9.88
CA ALA A 1078 13.43 14.99 9.60
C ALA A 1078 13.74 14.96 8.10
N LEU A 1079 12.71 15.00 7.25
CA LEU A 1079 12.78 15.07 5.80
C LEU A 1079 12.00 16.29 5.31
N TYR A 1080 12.27 16.71 4.07
CA TYR A 1080 11.38 17.56 3.32
C TYR A 1080 10.42 16.64 2.53
N VAL A 1081 9.11 16.76 2.75
CA VAL A 1081 8.12 15.88 2.09
C VAL A 1081 7.19 16.71 1.21
N VAL A 1082 7.25 16.50 -0.10
CA VAL A 1082 6.36 17.12 -1.09
C VAL A 1082 5.47 16.05 -1.70
N VAL A 1083 4.15 16.29 -1.71
CA VAL A 1083 3.18 15.44 -2.39
C VAL A 1083 2.72 16.16 -3.65
N ASP A 1084 3.05 15.60 -4.81
CA ASP A 1084 2.59 16.09 -6.11
C ASP A 1084 1.34 15.32 -6.55
N LEU A 1085 0.19 15.99 -6.42
CA LEU A 1085 -1.11 15.41 -6.71
C LEU A 1085 -1.35 15.24 -8.21
N GLN A 1086 -0.67 16.02 -9.06
CA GLN A 1086 -0.85 15.94 -10.52
C GLN A 1086 -0.10 14.76 -11.11
N ASN A 1087 1.14 14.54 -10.65
CA ASN A 1087 1.98 13.46 -11.15
C ASN A 1087 1.87 12.18 -10.34
N ALA A 1088 1.12 12.20 -9.22
CA ALA A 1088 0.99 11.10 -8.28
C ALA A 1088 2.37 10.61 -7.79
N THR A 1089 3.27 11.55 -7.49
CA THR A 1089 4.63 11.30 -7.00
C THR A 1089 4.86 11.97 -5.66
N ILE A 1090 5.80 11.43 -4.88
CA ILE A 1090 6.23 12.02 -3.61
C ILE A 1090 7.70 12.39 -3.72
N GLY A 1091 7.99 13.66 -3.47
CA GLY A 1091 9.34 14.20 -3.41
C GLY A 1091 9.86 14.17 -1.98
N LEU A 1092 11.05 13.60 -1.76
CA LEU A 1092 11.73 13.63 -0.46
C LEU A 1092 13.13 14.25 -0.58
N ALA A 1093 13.53 15.03 0.43
CA ALA A 1093 14.93 15.42 0.62
C ALA A 1093 15.34 15.28 2.09
N SER A 1094 16.61 14.95 2.32
CA SER A 1094 17.18 14.88 3.67
C SER A 1094 17.23 16.27 4.30
N ARG A 1095 16.86 16.40 5.58
CA ARG A 1095 17.03 17.65 6.33
C ARG A 1095 18.24 17.56 7.27
N GLY A 1096 19.03 18.63 7.31
CA GLY A 1096 20.26 18.71 8.10
C GLY A 1096 21.48 18.15 7.36
N ASP A 1097 22.63 18.17 8.03
CA ASP A 1097 23.86 17.56 7.52
C ASP A 1097 23.96 16.11 8.05
N PRO A 1098 23.67 15.09 7.21
CA PRO A 1098 23.71 13.70 7.63
C PRO A 1098 25.10 13.28 8.13
N ALA A 1099 26.18 13.87 7.61
CA ALA A 1099 27.54 13.53 8.01
C ALA A 1099 27.88 14.05 9.42
N ALA A 1100 27.30 15.18 9.81
CA ALA A 1100 27.48 15.75 11.15
C ALA A 1100 26.57 15.09 12.21
N GLU A 1101 25.40 14.60 11.79
CA GLU A 1101 24.38 14.11 12.71
C GLU A 1101 24.38 12.60 12.93
N SER A 1102 24.95 11.84 11.99
CA SER A 1102 25.02 10.39 12.04
C SER A 1102 26.45 9.88 12.01
N SER A 1103 26.67 8.71 12.57
CA SER A 1103 27.96 8.04 12.47
C SER A 1103 27.79 6.53 12.48
N GLU A 1104 28.38 5.90 11.48
CA GLU A 1104 28.46 4.43 11.37
C GLU A 1104 29.33 3.81 12.46
N ALA A 1105 30.09 4.61 13.22
CA ALA A 1105 30.88 4.12 14.34
C ALA A 1105 30.01 3.58 15.50
N GLY A 1106 28.73 3.97 15.56
CA GLY A 1106 27.78 3.45 16.53
C GLY A 1106 27.16 2.10 16.15
N CYS A 1107 27.42 1.59 14.94
CA CYS A 1107 26.84 0.35 14.46
C CYS A 1107 27.34 -0.87 15.23
N ALA A 1108 26.46 -1.85 15.42
CA ALA A 1108 26.82 -3.14 16.00
C ALA A 1108 27.87 -3.83 15.12
N THR A 1109 28.96 -4.31 15.72
CA THR A 1109 30.03 -4.99 14.98
C THR A 1109 29.55 -6.36 14.49
N PRO A 1110 29.76 -6.73 13.20
CA PRO A 1110 29.41 -8.05 12.70
C PRO A 1110 30.06 -9.19 13.50
N PRO A 1111 29.29 -10.21 13.93
CA PRO A 1111 29.87 -11.39 14.57
C PRO A 1111 30.78 -12.14 13.60
N THR A 1112 31.86 -12.71 14.12
CA THR A 1112 32.71 -13.61 13.35
C THR A 1112 32.14 -15.02 13.40
N CYS A 1113 31.64 -15.52 12.26
CA CYS A 1113 31.04 -16.84 12.17
C CYS A 1113 32.09 -17.96 12.22
N ILE A 1114 31.74 -19.07 12.88
CA ILE A 1114 32.65 -20.20 13.07
C ILE A 1114 32.33 -21.34 12.09
N ALA A 1115 33.38 -21.96 11.55
CA ALA A 1115 33.32 -23.12 10.67
C ALA A 1115 32.41 -22.97 9.44
N MET A 1116 31.26 -23.66 9.41
CA MET A 1116 30.32 -23.71 8.27
C MET A 1116 29.11 -22.77 8.44
N GLN A 1117 29.08 -21.95 9.49
CA GLN A 1117 28.05 -20.93 9.64
C GLN A 1117 28.16 -19.89 8.52
N SER A 1118 27.02 -19.43 8.02
CA SER A 1118 26.95 -18.28 7.12
C SER A 1118 26.56 -17.03 7.90
N TYR A 1119 27.31 -15.95 7.74
CA TYR A 1119 26.87 -14.66 8.25
C TYR A 1119 25.60 -14.24 7.51
N PHE A 1120 24.53 -13.95 8.25
CA PHE A 1120 23.29 -13.41 7.72
C PHE A 1120 23.22 -11.92 8.07
N PRO A 1121 23.61 -11.03 7.13
CA PRO A 1121 23.78 -9.61 7.42
C PRO A 1121 22.57 -8.94 8.09
N PRO A 1122 21.32 -9.13 7.63
CA PRO A 1122 20.19 -8.32 8.11
C PRO A 1122 19.83 -8.49 9.58
N LEU A 1123 20.11 -9.66 10.16
CA LEU A 1123 19.87 -9.90 11.58
C LEU A 1123 21.16 -9.81 12.40
N ASN A 1124 22.28 -9.51 11.75
CA ASN A 1124 23.58 -9.47 12.39
C ASN A 1124 23.92 -10.75 13.19
N ILE A 1125 23.53 -11.92 12.66
CA ILE A 1125 23.75 -13.23 13.29
C ILE A 1125 24.52 -14.18 12.36
N CYS A 1126 25.14 -15.19 12.96
CA CYS A 1126 25.68 -16.33 12.23
C CYS A 1126 24.62 -17.43 12.18
N GLU A 1127 24.13 -17.72 10.98
CA GLU A 1127 23.17 -18.81 10.77
C GLU A 1127 23.90 -20.14 10.73
N ASP A 1128 23.37 -21.09 11.48
CA ASP A 1128 23.83 -22.46 11.43
C ASP A 1128 23.52 -23.09 10.06
N PRO A 1129 24.42 -23.89 9.50
CA PRO A 1129 24.15 -24.56 8.24
C PRO A 1129 22.88 -25.43 8.37
N PRO A 1130 22.04 -25.56 7.32
CA PRO A 1130 20.77 -26.27 7.39
C PRO A 1130 20.98 -27.80 7.39
N CYS A 1131 21.63 -28.33 8.43
CA CYS A 1131 21.95 -29.76 8.56
C CYS A 1131 20.69 -30.62 8.58
N SER A 1132 19.54 -30.07 8.99
CA SER A 1132 18.23 -30.73 8.99
C SER A 1132 17.70 -31.03 7.58
N HIS A 1133 18.15 -30.28 6.55
CA HIS A 1133 17.80 -30.58 5.16
C HIS A 1133 18.47 -31.88 4.66
N TYR A 1134 19.50 -32.35 5.36
CA TYR A 1134 20.18 -33.61 5.07
C TYR A 1134 19.71 -34.69 6.06
N ILE A 1135 18.99 -35.70 5.56
CA ILE A 1135 18.31 -36.77 6.33
C ILE A 1135 19.24 -37.49 7.34
N PHE A 1136 20.55 -37.43 7.14
CA PHE A 1136 21.56 -38.16 7.92
C PHE A 1136 22.56 -37.29 8.67
N MET A 1137 22.39 -35.97 8.66
CA MET A 1137 23.28 -35.06 9.35
C MET A 1137 22.62 -34.48 10.61
N THR A 1138 23.47 -34.13 11.56
CA THR A 1138 23.14 -33.34 12.75
C THR A 1138 24.14 -32.21 12.86
N LEU A 1139 23.67 -31.04 13.30
CA LEU A 1139 24.55 -29.94 13.64
C LEU A 1139 25.36 -30.32 14.88
N ASP A 1140 26.68 -30.19 14.80
CA ASP A 1140 27.54 -30.19 15.97
C ASP A 1140 27.50 -28.78 16.59
N GLU A 1141 26.97 -28.63 17.79
CA GLU A 1141 26.78 -27.31 18.42
C GLU A 1141 28.09 -26.58 18.75
N GLU A 1142 29.19 -27.32 18.97
CA GLU A 1142 30.49 -26.71 19.31
C GLU A 1142 31.23 -26.29 18.04
N THR A 1143 31.27 -27.15 17.03
CA THR A 1143 32.00 -26.85 15.80
C THR A 1143 31.15 -26.20 14.73
N LYS A 1144 29.83 -26.14 14.90
CA LYS A 1144 28.85 -25.64 13.92
C LYS A 1144 29.04 -26.23 12.52
N THR A 1145 29.40 -27.52 12.48
CA THR A 1145 29.55 -28.32 11.25
C THR A 1145 28.49 -29.40 11.18
N CYS A 1146 27.98 -29.71 10.00
CA CYS A 1146 27.11 -30.87 9.82
C CYS A 1146 27.90 -32.18 9.92
N ARG A 1147 27.65 -32.97 10.96
CA ARG A 1147 28.24 -34.29 11.14
C ARG A 1147 27.22 -35.38 10.88
N TRP A 1148 27.68 -36.51 10.35
CA TRP A 1148 26.84 -37.71 10.26
C TRP A 1148 26.39 -38.13 11.65
N ARG A 1149 25.10 -38.46 11.82
CA ARG A 1149 24.66 -39.06 13.10
C ARG A 1149 25.47 -40.33 13.31
N ALA A 1150 26.08 -40.49 14.48
CA ALA A 1150 26.94 -41.62 14.83
C ALA A 1150 26.41 -43.02 14.41
N PRO A 1151 25.10 -43.36 14.53
CA PRO A 1151 24.62 -44.67 14.13
C PRO A 1151 24.56 -44.89 12.61
N ILE A 1152 24.61 -43.84 11.79
CA ILE A 1152 24.37 -43.96 10.34
C ILE A 1152 25.56 -44.60 9.62
N PRO A 1153 26.81 -44.15 9.80
CA PRO A 1153 27.96 -44.86 9.25
C PRO A 1153 28.01 -46.31 9.72
N VAL A 1154 27.67 -46.56 10.99
CA VAL A 1154 27.60 -47.92 11.56
C VAL A 1154 26.51 -48.75 10.87
N ALA A 1155 25.32 -48.20 10.64
CA ALA A 1155 24.23 -48.87 9.95
C ALA A 1155 24.56 -49.15 8.48
N PHE A 1156 25.23 -48.23 7.77
CA PHE A 1156 25.73 -48.46 6.42
C PHE A 1156 26.75 -49.59 6.37
N VAL A 1157 27.70 -49.61 7.30
CA VAL A 1157 28.68 -50.70 7.41
C VAL A 1157 27.99 -52.03 7.72
N LEU A 1158 27.02 -52.06 8.65
CA LEU A 1158 26.23 -53.26 8.95
C LEU A 1158 25.38 -53.72 7.76
N LEU A 1159 24.79 -52.80 7.01
CA LEU A 1159 24.04 -53.09 5.78
C LEU A 1159 24.97 -53.71 4.72
N LEU A 1160 26.15 -53.12 4.50
CA LEU A 1160 27.15 -53.65 3.58
C LEU A 1160 27.60 -55.06 3.98
N ILE A 1161 27.87 -55.29 5.27
CA ILE A 1161 28.20 -56.62 5.80
C ILE A 1161 27.03 -57.60 5.54
N THR A 1162 25.79 -57.17 5.78
CA THR A 1162 24.59 -58.00 5.57
C THR A 1162 24.43 -58.36 4.09
N LEU A 1163 24.64 -57.41 3.18
CA LEU A 1163 24.60 -57.64 1.73
C LEU A 1163 25.69 -58.61 1.27
N VAL A 1164 26.92 -58.49 1.80
CA VAL A 1164 28.01 -59.44 1.52
C VAL A 1164 27.66 -60.84 2.04
N VAL A 1165 27.09 -60.95 3.25
CA VAL A 1165 26.64 -62.25 3.79
C VAL A 1165 25.52 -62.84 2.93
N LEU A 1166 24.55 -62.04 2.50
CA LEU A 1166 23.47 -62.47 1.60
C LEU A 1166 24.01 -62.94 0.25
N ASP A 1167 25.01 -62.26 -0.30
CA ASP A 1167 25.66 -62.66 -1.55
C ASP A 1167 26.43 -63.98 -1.41
N LEU A 1168 27.13 -64.17 -0.29
CA LEU A 1168 27.80 -65.45 0.00
C LEU A 1168 26.79 -66.59 0.20
N VAL A 1169 25.66 -66.33 0.85
CA VAL A 1169 24.58 -67.31 1.02
C VAL A 1169 23.90 -67.62 -0.30
N SER A 1170 23.57 -66.61 -1.11
CA SER A 1170 22.97 -66.78 -2.44
C SER A 1170 23.90 -67.58 -3.34
N HIS A 1171 25.21 -67.29 -3.32
CA HIS A 1171 26.20 -68.04 -4.08
C HIS A 1171 26.28 -69.51 -3.63
N ARG A 1172 26.22 -69.77 -2.32
CA ARG A 1172 26.17 -71.16 -1.80
C ARG A 1172 24.90 -71.88 -2.22
N LEU A 1173 23.74 -71.24 -2.09
CA LEU A 1173 22.45 -71.82 -2.52
C LEU A 1173 22.44 -72.07 -4.03
N TYR A 1174 23.00 -71.16 -4.83
CA TYR A 1174 23.16 -71.32 -6.27
C TYR A 1174 24.05 -72.52 -6.60
N LYS A 1175 25.20 -72.67 -5.92
CA LYS A 1175 26.07 -73.86 -6.07
C LYS A 1175 25.33 -75.15 -5.70
N GLN A 1176 24.58 -75.16 -4.60
CA GLN A 1176 23.77 -76.33 -4.21
C GLN A 1176 22.67 -76.64 -5.21
N ALA A 1177 22.02 -75.62 -5.78
CA ALA A 1177 21.00 -75.79 -6.81
C ALA A 1177 21.60 -76.39 -8.10
N ILE A 1178 22.78 -75.91 -8.53
CA ILE A 1178 23.51 -76.49 -9.67
C ILE A 1178 23.88 -77.95 -9.40
N GLN A 1179 24.41 -78.26 -8.22
CA GLN A 1179 24.77 -79.64 -7.86
C GLN A 1179 23.55 -80.57 -7.90
N ARG A 1180 22.43 -80.17 -7.29
CA ARG A 1180 21.19 -80.95 -7.37
C ARG A 1180 20.63 -81.07 -8.79
N ALA A 1181 20.71 -80.01 -9.58
CA ALA A 1181 20.28 -80.07 -10.98
C ALA A 1181 21.15 -81.04 -11.79
N SER A 1182 22.45 -81.09 -11.54
CA SER A 1182 23.37 -82.04 -12.17
C SER A 1182 23.11 -83.49 -11.75
N GLU A 1183 22.71 -83.73 -10.50
CA GLU A 1183 22.29 -85.06 -10.02
C GLU A 1183 20.97 -85.53 -10.66
N PHE A 1184 20.07 -84.62 -11.01
CA PHE A 1184 18.81 -84.95 -11.72
C PHE A 1184 19.00 -85.15 -13.23
N THR A 1185 20.11 -84.71 -13.81
CA THR A 1185 20.42 -84.89 -15.24
C THR A 1185 21.25 -86.13 -15.54
N GLN A 1186 21.87 -86.73 -14.51
CA GLN A 1186 22.42 -88.10 -14.55
C GLN A 1186 21.32 -89.12 -14.27
#